data_AF-X6N704-F1
#
_entry.id   AF-X6N704-F1
#
_cell.length_a   1.000
_cell.length_b   1.000
_cell.length_c   1.000
_cell.angle_alpha   90.00
_cell.angle_beta   90.00
_cell.angle_gamma   90.00
#
_symmetry.space_group_name_H-M   'P 1'
#
loop_
_entity.id
_entity.type
_entity.pdbx_description
1 polymer ?
#
loop_
_entity_poly.entity_id
_entity_poly.type
_entity_poly.pdbx_seq_one_letter_code
_entity_poly.pdbx_strand_id
1 'polypeptide(L)'
;MEQLQVLFSTIEAEIVSKTWNLCNENLDETSMVLSFIAENNTTSQQQLYLMELLEKFDNIDKTTILRTWKQSNQIYYDTIVKLRKAVSTYNINKLKITTKKKKKLFENKRYLCILSIKERNEMKIMREVCLYILWNIISYPTNMKYRQISTNSFYQILKRKCDSLSVNVDELFVDVEYFLKEWGFQKGNDCNWYYHEDIQLLLLWKCYQSWIYEQPMYYFYKTRVNIPGTICMLSNGKWKKYENCVIEWKNLKVKTLQVGNPKRSSLEFNVHIQWYNDCSEIQTSCIKYCCLILDHSWHLRTINYFDREHLSNCCSEFNSFQAIHNRDNVNIFKEPLNPYSMTLKQGLQCFKEKLQIRQQSLTGEDELVRFNCNFDKCKPPIPLDINEDILLNDIYKHLPHYPNIQVNWNILSLFVVPYKHTICIERTDVPKNIINEDIVSLSNQKPKFNPLLYECDFHKFKIIEDTVTRIYTSSKNELKLLLHEVIKNGYLSDLITCQYKNNKREEKQRYENIKQQIHYKDSNADELILNDKILTIINELETLYHEDIHKQIGYPLSLENICAILLYCGKACNVEFSYDQIHFQHFKWKSLDKCLQSAIMILHTHERREEENIELYCGLKGVRLKNEKEIKAGFFISHISTSDDLQVAKMFRTDQGCILHFHSSMRRANLIDSCDVSWISPYKHEREILFARTRTEFNFDEKKHKELIAWNAKIESEDKKTQMILLTWAMHDQFIQQTVNISKIWNHSIDLNLIHMILFNTQGNVDLTIQCLATFKEWRMQPNNKKKYEEIKNEFLERRCCNHHINFFFIFFEKEVPEYTSIELAILFTLLNGLPFEKFEESERTTNKK
;
A
#
# COMPACT_ATOMS: atom_id res chain seq x y z
N MET A 1 20.25 21.68 -28.24
CA MET A 1 20.40 20.34 -27.64
C MET A 1 21.85 19.83 -27.69
N GLU A 2 22.48 19.74 -28.87
CA GLU A 2 23.89 19.28 -28.99
C GLU A 2 24.87 20.08 -28.13
N GLN A 3 24.72 21.41 -28.07
CA GLN A 3 25.53 22.27 -27.21
C GLN A 3 25.38 21.95 -25.71
N LEU A 4 24.16 21.63 -25.25
CA LEU A 4 23.90 21.21 -23.86
C LEU A 4 24.50 19.84 -23.57
N GLN A 5 24.43 18.90 -24.52
CA GLN A 5 25.03 17.58 -24.37
C GLN A 5 26.56 17.65 -24.27
N VAL A 6 27.18 18.59 -24.99
CA VAL A 6 28.63 18.85 -24.89
C VAL A 6 28.98 19.49 -23.55
N LEU A 7 28.20 20.47 -23.08
CA LEU A 7 28.40 21.15 -21.79
C LEU A 7 28.21 20.21 -20.59
N PHE A 8 27.27 19.26 -20.68
CA PHE A 8 26.92 18.33 -19.60
C PHE A 8 27.19 16.88 -20.00
N SER A 9 28.40 16.61 -20.50
CA SER A 9 28.81 15.29 -21.03
C SER A 9 28.74 14.13 -20.02
N THR A 10 28.69 14.43 -18.71
CA THR A 10 28.54 13.44 -17.64
C THR A 10 27.09 13.03 -17.36
N ILE A 11 26.11 13.70 -17.98
CA ILE A 11 24.68 13.43 -17.83
C ILE A 11 24.20 12.65 -19.06
N GLU A 12 23.43 11.58 -18.82
CA GLU A 12 22.85 10.76 -19.90
C GLU A 12 21.98 11.62 -20.84
N ALA A 13 22.10 11.36 -22.14
CA ALA A 13 21.42 12.16 -23.16
C ALA A 13 19.89 12.15 -23.01
N GLU A 14 19.32 11.06 -22.48
CA GLU A 14 17.90 10.98 -22.17
C GLU A 14 17.49 12.02 -21.12
N ILE A 15 18.28 12.21 -20.06
CA ILE A 15 18.00 13.19 -19.01
C ILE A 15 18.16 14.61 -19.54
N VAL A 16 19.18 14.88 -20.37
CA VAL A 16 19.36 16.19 -21.02
C VAL A 16 18.16 16.52 -21.90
N SER A 17 17.73 15.59 -22.75
CA SER A 17 16.55 15.73 -23.62
C SER A 17 15.26 15.96 -22.83
N LYS A 18 15.04 15.15 -21.78
CA LYS A 18 13.87 15.27 -20.91
C LYS A 18 13.85 16.62 -20.18
N THR A 19 15.00 17.08 -19.68
CA THR A 19 15.13 18.39 -19.01
C THR A 19 14.80 19.53 -19.97
N TRP A 20 15.34 19.50 -21.19
CA TRP A 20 15.07 20.48 -22.24
C TRP A 20 13.57 20.63 -22.52
N ASN A 21 12.88 19.50 -22.67
CA ASN A 21 11.43 19.48 -22.88
C ASN A 21 10.66 20.03 -21.65
N LEU A 22 11.05 19.63 -20.43
CA LEU A 22 10.42 20.08 -19.18
C LEU A 22 10.64 21.57 -18.86
N CYS A 23 11.64 22.18 -19.48
CA CYS A 23 11.93 23.61 -19.39
C CYS A 23 11.41 24.39 -20.61
N ASN A 24 10.53 23.78 -21.42
CA ASN A 24 9.95 24.39 -22.63
C ASN A 24 11.01 24.98 -23.55
N GLU A 25 12.12 24.27 -23.75
CA GLU A 25 13.21 24.72 -24.63
C GLU A 25 13.91 26.02 -24.16
N ASN A 26 13.77 26.37 -22.88
CA ASN A 26 14.47 27.50 -22.28
C ASN A 26 15.90 27.10 -21.90
N LEU A 27 16.89 27.72 -22.54
CA LEU A 27 18.30 27.42 -22.34
C LEU A 27 18.79 27.72 -20.92
N ASP A 28 18.37 28.84 -20.33
CA ASP A 28 18.81 29.26 -19.00
C ASP A 28 18.24 28.34 -17.92
N GLU A 29 16.95 28.02 -17.99
CA GLU A 29 16.31 27.08 -17.07
C GLU A 29 16.88 25.66 -17.21
N THR A 30 17.08 25.21 -18.44
CA THR A 30 17.68 23.89 -18.71
C THR A 30 19.10 23.82 -18.15
N SER A 31 19.92 24.83 -18.43
CA SER A 31 21.30 24.90 -17.94
C SER A 31 21.35 24.96 -16.42
N MET A 32 20.42 25.68 -15.77
CA MET A 32 20.32 25.72 -14.32
C MET A 32 20.01 24.34 -13.72
N VAL A 33 19.05 23.59 -14.27
CA VAL A 33 18.70 22.26 -13.78
C VAL A 33 19.85 21.27 -14.00
N LEU A 34 20.48 21.28 -15.18
CA LEU A 34 21.60 20.38 -15.50
C LEU A 34 22.85 20.72 -14.67
N SER A 35 23.14 22.00 -14.42
CA SER A 35 24.21 22.43 -13.52
C SER A 35 23.95 21.93 -12.10
N PHE A 36 22.72 22.05 -11.61
CA PHE A 36 22.35 21.51 -10.31
C PHE A 36 22.59 20.00 -10.21
N ILE A 37 22.23 19.23 -11.24
CA ILE A 37 22.46 17.77 -11.31
C ILE A 37 23.96 17.46 -11.22
N ALA A 38 24.77 18.16 -12.02
CA ALA A 38 26.22 17.97 -12.06
C ALA A 38 26.89 18.34 -10.72
N GLU A 39 26.45 19.41 -10.07
CA GLU A 39 27.06 19.93 -8.84
C GLU A 39 26.69 19.13 -7.58
N ASN A 40 25.58 18.40 -7.58
CA ASN A 40 25.03 17.80 -6.36
C ASN A 40 25.11 16.26 -6.33
N ASN A 41 25.98 15.66 -7.15
CA ASN A 41 26.27 14.22 -7.19
C ASN A 41 25.01 13.33 -7.25
N THR A 42 23.97 13.77 -7.96
CA THR A 42 22.71 13.02 -8.04
C THR A 42 22.90 11.73 -8.82
N THR A 43 22.51 10.58 -8.25
CA THR A 43 22.49 9.29 -8.93
C THR A 43 21.54 9.30 -10.12
N SER A 44 21.69 8.38 -11.09
CA SER A 44 20.76 8.28 -12.24
C SER A 44 19.29 8.18 -11.79
N GLN A 45 19.03 7.46 -10.69
CA GLN A 45 17.69 7.34 -10.11
C GLN A 45 17.18 8.68 -9.54
N GLN A 46 18.02 9.41 -8.82
CA GLN A 46 17.69 10.75 -8.30
C GLN A 46 17.47 11.77 -9.41
N GLN A 47 18.17 11.65 -10.54
CA GLN A 47 17.95 12.49 -11.72
C GLN A 47 16.55 12.24 -12.30
N LEU A 48 16.13 10.98 -12.45
CA LEU A 48 14.77 10.63 -12.87
C LEU A 48 13.71 11.20 -11.91
N TYR A 49 13.93 11.09 -10.61
CA TYR A 49 13.03 11.66 -9.59
C TYR A 49 12.93 13.17 -9.66
N LEU A 50 14.05 13.85 -9.93
CA LEU A 50 14.04 15.29 -10.14
C LEU A 50 13.22 15.65 -11.38
N MET A 51 13.38 14.92 -12.49
CA MET A 51 12.57 15.14 -13.70
C MET A 51 11.08 15.02 -13.43
N GLU A 52 10.66 14.01 -12.70
CA GLU A 52 9.25 13.83 -12.33
C GLU A 52 8.73 14.93 -11.40
N LEU A 53 9.55 15.47 -10.48
CA LEU A 53 9.16 16.62 -9.67
C LEU A 53 8.94 17.86 -10.55
N LEU A 54 9.85 18.10 -11.51
CA LEU A 54 9.76 19.22 -12.44
C LEU A 54 8.55 19.12 -13.36
N GLU A 55 8.17 17.90 -13.74
CA GLU A 55 6.96 17.59 -14.52
C GLU A 55 5.68 17.77 -13.67
N LYS A 56 5.64 17.17 -12.48
CA LYS A 56 4.47 17.16 -11.59
C LYS A 56 4.13 18.53 -11.01
N PHE A 57 5.15 19.38 -10.82
CA PHE A 57 5.01 20.72 -10.27
C PHE A 57 5.43 21.79 -11.27
N ASP A 58 5.10 21.61 -12.54
CA ASP A 58 5.27 22.60 -13.62
C ASP A 58 4.84 24.03 -13.26
N ASN A 59 3.85 24.16 -12.38
CA ASN A 59 3.29 25.42 -11.89
C ASN A 59 4.11 26.11 -10.77
N ILE A 60 5.18 25.47 -10.27
CA ILE A 60 6.11 26.03 -9.28
C ILE A 60 7.40 26.44 -10.01
N ASP A 61 8.00 27.55 -9.60
CA ASP A 61 9.28 27.96 -10.15
C ASP A 61 10.35 26.86 -9.92
N LYS A 62 11.14 26.57 -10.96
CA LYS A 62 12.12 25.49 -10.94
C LYS A 62 13.17 25.70 -9.84
N THR A 63 13.51 26.94 -9.51
CA THR A 63 14.45 27.25 -8.41
C THR A 63 13.94 26.77 -7.05
N THR A 64 12.64 26.91 -6.80
CA THR A 64 11.99 26.45 -5.57
C THR A 64 11.91 24.93 -5.53
N ILE A 65 11.69 24.27 -6.68
CA ILE A 65 11.75 22.81 -6.76
C ILE A 65 13.17 22.33 -6.42
N LEU A 66 14.20 22.86 -7.08
CA LEU A 66 15.61 22.51 -6.84
C LEU A 66 16.04 22.81 -5.39
N ARG A 67 15.63 23.96 -4.83
CA ARG A 67 15.91 24.34 -3.44
C ARG A 67 15.24 23.39 -2.45
N THR A 68 13.98 23.05 -2.69
CA THR A 68 13.22 22.13 -1.81
C THR A 68 13.80 20.71 -1.88
N TRP A 69 14.19 20.28 -3.08
CA TRP A 69 14.89 19.01 -3.31
C TRP A 69 16.20 18.95 -2.51
N LYS A 70 17.04 19.99 -2.59
CA LYS A 70 18.27 20.11 -1.80
C LYS A 70 18.01 20.13 -0.29
N GLN A 71 17.04 20.92 0.17
CA GLN A 71 16.64 21.02 1.59
C GLN A 71 16.00 19.73 2.13
N SER A 72 15.65 18.79 1.25
CA SER A 72 15.10 17.49 1.61
C SER A 72 16.11 16.39 1.40
N ASN A 73 17.41 16.71 1.39
CA ASN A 73 18.50 15.76 1.18
C ASN A 73 18.33 14.91 -0.08
N GLN A 74 17.69 15.46 -1.12
CA GLN A 74 17.40 14.76 -2.37
C GLN A 74 16.52 13.50 -2.17
N ILE A 75 15.62 13.56 -1.18
CA ILE A 75 14.59 12.56 -0.92
C ILE A 75 13.31 13.02 -1.61
N TYR A 76 12.77 12.18 -2.48
CA TYR A 76 11.63 12.50 -3.34
C TYR A 76 10.36 12.70 -2.57
N TYR A 77 10.05 11.80 -1.64
CA TYR A 77 8.80 11.92 -0.90
C TYR A 77 8.78 13.17 0.00
N ASP A 78 9.85 13.40 0.76
CA ASP A 78 10.01 14.59 1.61
C ASP A 78 9.87 15.88 0.77
N THR A 79 10.43 15.88 -0.46
CA THR A 79 10.29 17.00 -1.40
C THR A 79 8.86 17.18 -1.87
N ILE A 80 8.15 16.10 -2.26
CA ILE A 80 6.74 16.15 -2.65
C ILE A 80 5.87 16.76 -1.55
N VAL A 81 6.02 16.32 -0.31
CA VAL A 81 5.20 16.78 0.81
C VAL A 81 5.38 18.28 1.01
N LYS A 82 6.63 18.75 1.01
CA LYS A 82 6.95 20.17 1.15
C LYS A 82 6.42 20.99 -0.03
N LEU A 83 6.60 20.53 -1.27
CA LEU A 83 6.09 21.22 -2.46
C LEU A 83 4.55 21.26 -2.47
N ARG A 84 3.86 20.18 -2.10
CA ARG A 84 2.39 20.16 -1.97
C ARG A 84 1.90 21.15 -0.91
N LYS A 85 2.59 21.23 0.24
CA LYS A 85 2.27 22.20 1.31
C LYS A 85 2.53 23.64 0.86
N ALA A 86 3.58 23.87 0.08
CA ALA A 86 3.86 25.17 -0.52
C ALA A 86 2.75 25.57 -1.51
N VAL A 87 2.33 24.64 -2.37
CA VAL A 87 1.23 24.85 -3.33
C VAL A 87 -0.09 25.11 -2.62
N SER A 88 -0.44 24.35 -1.59
CA SER A 88 -1.69 24.57 -0.84
C SER A 88 -1.72 25.95 -0.16
N THR A 89 -0.59 26.40 0.40
CA THR A 89 -0.44 27.71 1.04
C THR A 89 -0.46 28.86 0.02
N TYR A 90 0.27 28.72 -1.09
CA TYR A 90 0.23 29.64 -2.22
C TYR A 90 -1.18 29.79 -2.78
N ASN A 91 -1.91 28.67 -2.84
CA ASN A 91 -3.27 28.65 -3.31
C ASN A 91 -4.22 29.45 -2.41
N ILE A 92 -4.09 29.32 -1.09
CA ILE A 92 -4.85 30.08 -0.08
C ILE A 92 -4.50 31.57 -0.11
N ASN A 93 -3.21 31.92 -0.23
CA ASN A 93 -2.78 33.33 -0.28
C ASN A 93 -3.22 34.02 -1.58
N LYS A 94 -3.18 33.33 -2.72
CA LYS A 94 -3.72 33.84 -3.99
C LYS A 94 -5.23 34.10 -3.89
N LEU A 95 -5.99 33.24 -3.17
CA LEU A 95 -7.42 33.44 -2.86
C LEU A 95 -7.67 34.64 -1.94
N LYS A 96 -6.83 34.84 -0.92
CA LYS A 96 -6.89 36.01 -0.01
C LYS A 96 -6.55 37.33 -0.70
N ILE A 97 -5.64 37.31 -1.68
CA ILE A 97 -5.26 38.51 -2.46
C ILE A 97 -6.33 38.83 -3.53
N THR A 98 -6.97 37.82 -4.12
CA THR A 98 -8.07 38.03 -5.10
C THR A 98 -9.38 38.46 -4.44
N THR A 99 -9.61 38.17 -3.16
CA THR A 99 -10.81 38.63 -2.43
C THR A 99 -10.77 40.12 -2.04
N LYS A 100 -9.60 40.80 -2.14
CA LYS A 100 -9.48 42.26 -1.91
C LYS A 100 -9.47 43.12 -3.18
N LYS A 101 -9.30 42.53 -4.37
CA LYS A 101 -9.34 43.26 -5.65
C LYS A 101 -10.22 42.51 -6.64
N LYS A 102 -11.41 43.08 -6.89
CA LYS A 102 -12.49 42.66 -7.81
C LYS A 102 -13.63 41.86 -7.19
N LYS A 103 -14.46 42.57 -6.42
CA LYS A 103 -15.90 42.31 -6.38
C LYS A 103 -16.45 42.66 -7.78
N LYS A 104 -16.92 41.66 -8.53
CA LYS A 104 -17.67 41.74 -9.82
C LYS A 104 -16.99 41.33 -11.14
N LEU A 105 -15.79 40.74 -11.15
CA LEU A 105 -15.32 39.99 -12.32
C LEU A 105 -14.22 39.01 -11.89
N PHE A 106 -14.36 37.72 -12.21
CA PHE A 106 -13.47 36.59 -11.92
C PHE A 106 -13.80 35.70 -10.70
N GLU A 107 -14.84 34.87 -10.85
CA GLU A 107 -14.94 33.56 -10.15
C GLU A 107 -14.38 32.38 -10.97
N ASN A 108 -13.78 32.62 -12.14
CA ASN A 108 -13.61 31.56 -13.13
C ASN A 108 -12.18 31.32 -13.60
N LYS A 109 -11.18 31.19 -12.70
CA LYS A 109 -9.80 30.89 -13.14
C LYS A 109 -9.00 29.86 -12.35
N ARG A 110 -9.60 29.19 -11.36
CA ARG A 110 -8.94 28.04 -10.70
C ARG A 110 -9.41 26.69 -11.22
N TYR A 111 -10.62 26.62 -11.76
CA TYR A 111 -11.10 25.47 -12.54
C TYR A 111 -10.58 25.47 -13.98
N LEU A 112 -10.09 26.60 -14.48
CA LEU A 112 -9.78 26.77 -15.90
C LEU A 112 -8.36 26.38 -16.33
N CYS A 113 -7.40 26.17 -15.41
CA CYS A 113 -6.04 25.74 -15.82
C CYS A 113 -5.88 24.21 -15.86
N ILE A 114 -6.85 23.48 -15.28
CA ILE A 114 -6.86 22.02 -15.18
C ILE A 114 -7.92 21.41 -16.13
N LEU A 115 -8.88 22.23 -16.61
CA LEU A 115 -9.84 21.90 -17.68
C LEU A 115 -9.41 22.41 -19.08
N SER A 116 -8.25 23.06 -19.23
CA SER A 116 -7.85 23.72 -20.50
C SER A 116 -6.82 22.98 -21.34
N ILE A 117 -6.78 21.65 -21.34
CA ILE A 117 -6.64 21.00 -22.65
C ILE A 117 -8.04 21.05 -23.25
N LYS A 118 -8.45 22.25 -23.68
CA LYS A 118 -9.66 22.39 -24.47
C LYS A 118 -9.33 21.65 -25.75
N GLU A 119 -9.89 20.46 -25.87
CA GLU A 119 -9.76 19.69 -27.09
C GLU A 119 -10.14 20.59 -28.27
N ARG A 120 -9.28 20.60 -29.28
CA ARG A 120 -9.56 21.30 -30.54
C ARG A 120 -10.90 20.80 -31.09
N ASN A 121 -11.77 21.72 -31.52
CA ASN A 121 -13.12 21.37 -31.97
C ASN A 121 -13.07 20.34 -33.12
N GLU A 122 -12.06 20.45 -33.97
CA GLU A 122 -11.69 19.52 -35.03
C GLU A 122 -11.52 18.10 -34.48
N MET A 123 -10.65 17.94 -33.49
CA MET A 123 -10.34 16.65 -32.88
C MET A 123 -11.57 16.03 -32.19
N LYS A 124 -12.39 16.87 -31.55
CA LYS A 124 -13.63 16.43 -30.91
C LYS A 124 -14.61 15.84 -31.92
N ILE A 125 -14.86 16.56 -33.01
CA ILE A 125 -15.76 16.10 -34.08
C ILE A 125 -15.20 14.83 -34.72
N MET A 126 -13.91 14.82 -35.06
CA MET A 126 -13.24 13.68 -35.66
C MET A 126 -13.39 12.44 -34.78
N ARG A 127 -13.05 12.53 -33.50
CA ARG A 127 -13.18 11.42 -32.57
C ARG A 127 -14.61 10.94 -32.44
N GLU A 128 -15.59 11.82 -32.25
CA GLU A 128 -17.01 11.42 -32.15
C GLU A 128 -17.46 10.60 -33.36
N VAL A 129 -17.07 11.06 -34.55
CA VAL A 129 -17.40 10.43 -35.82
C VAL A 129 -16.67 9.10 -36.01
N CYS A 130 -15.36 9.07 -35.76
CA CYS A 130 -14.51 7.89 -35.85
C CYS A 130 -14.99 6.79 -34.87
N LEU A 131 -15.26 7.16 -33.60
CA LEU A 131 -15.80 6.24 -32.61
C LEU A 131 -17.16 5.69 -33.02
N TYR A 132 -18.05 6.53 -33.57
CA TYR A 132 -19.36 6.08 -34.04
C TYR A 132 -19.27 5.05 -35.18
N ILE A 133 -18.41 5.31 -36.17
CA ILE A 133 -18.18 4.40 -37.30
C ILE A 133 -17.61 3.07 -36.80
N LEU A 134 -16.50 3.13 -36.05
CA LEU A 134 -15.83 1.95 -35.51
C LEU A 134 -16.76 1.13 -34.61
N TRP A 135 -17.49 1.79 -33.71
CA TRP A 135 -18.42 1.13 -32.78
C TRP A 135 -19.52 0.36 -33.52
N ASN A 136 -20.10 0.93 -34.57
CA ASN A 136 -21.17 0.28 -35.32
C ASN A 136 -20.68 -0.98 -36.03
N ILE A 137 -19.47 -0.96 -36.60
CA ILE A 137 -18.87 -2.12 -37.25
C ILE A 137 -18.51 -3.19 -36.23
N ILE A 138 -17.93 -2.79 -35.10
CA ILE A 138 -17.51 -3.68 -34.02
C ILE A 138 -18.73 -4.34 -33.33
N SER A 139 -19.81 -3.59 -33.14
CA SER A 139 -21.03 -4.07 -32.47
C SER A 139 -21.89 -4.96 -33.37
N TYR A 140 -21.84 -4.72 -34.68
CA TYR A 140 -22.68 -5.41 -35.66
C TYR A 140 -21.86 -5.88 -36.87
N PRO A 141 -20.84 -6.73 -36.67
CA PRO A 141 -19.88 -7.06 -37.72
C PRO A 141 -20.55 -7.74 -38.92
N THR A 142 -21.60 -8.53 -38.71
CA THR A 142 -22.30 -9.23 -39.79
C THR A 142 -23.29 -8.34 -40.56
N ASN A 143 -23.56 -7.13 -40.09
CA ASN A 143 -24.54 -6.25 -40.72
C ASN A 143 -23.89 -5.38 -41.79
N MET A 144 -24.17 -5.72 -43.06
CA MET A 144 -23.63 -5.03 -44.24
C MET A 144 -23.90 -3.52 -44.25
N LYS A 145 -24.98 -3.06 -43.61
CA LYS A 145 -25.31 -1.62 -43.53
C LYS A 145 -24.19 -0.80 -42.88
N TYR A 146 -23.51 -1.35 -41.87
CA TYR A 146 -22.44 -0.62 -41.16
C TYR A 146 -21.08 -0.77 -41.84
N ARG A 147 -20.97 -1.64 -42.85
CA ARG A 147 -19.77 -1.79 -43.69
C ARG A 147 -19.77 -0.85 -44.90
N GLN A 148 -20.84 -0.08 -45.11
CA GLN A 148 -20.98 0.86 -46.21
C GLN A 148 -21.22 2.26 -45.65
N ILE A 149 -20.42 3.23 -46.10
CA ILE A 149 -20.56 4.64 -45.72
C ILE A 149 -20.78 5.44 -47.00
N SER A 150 -21.96 6.04 -47.11
CA SER A 150 -22.27 6.95 -48.21
C SER A 150 -21.45 8.23 -48.07
N THR A 151 -20.60 8.53 -49.04
CA THR A 151 -19.71 9.71 -48.99
C THR A 151 -20.50 11.00 -48.88
N ASN A 152 -21.56 11.16 -49.67
CA ASN A 152 -22.41 12.35 -49.60
C ASN A 152 -23.13 12.47 -48.25
N SER A 153 -23.76 11.39 -47.79
CA SER A 153 -24.48 11.40 -46.50
C SER A 153 -23.53 11.68 -45.33
N PHE A 154 -22.33 11.09 -45.37
CA PHE A 154 -21.30 11.26 -44.37
C PHE A 154 -20.77 12.70 -44.34
N TYR A 155 -20.47 13.27 -45.51
CA TYR A 155 -20.05 14.67 -45.64
C TYR A 155 -21.12 15.63 -45.07
N GLN A 156 -22.41 15.40 -45.35
CA GLN A 156 -23.49 16.25 -44.80
C GLN A 156 -23.60 16.14 -43.28
N ILE A 157 -23.39 14.95 -42.70
CA ILE A 157 -23.37 14.76 -41.24
C ILE A 157 -22.18 15.50 -40.63
N LEU A 158 -20.99 15.36 -41.24
CA LEU A 158 -19.77 16.02 -40.79
C LEU A 158 -19.93 17.55 -40.88
N LYS A 159 -20.44 18.05 -42.01
CA LYS A 159 -20.72 19.47 -42.23
C LYS A 159 -21.61 20.07 -41.15
N ARG A 160 -22.73 19.41 -40.81
CA ARG A 160 -23.62 19.87 -39.73
C ARG A 160 -22.90 19.96 -38.38
N LYS A 161 -22.02 19.00 -38.06
CA LYS A 161 -21.21 19.04 -36.83
C LYS A 161 -20.17 20.17 -36.89
N CYS A 162 -19.48 20.33 -38.01
CA CYS A 162 -18.49 21.39 -38.23
C CYS A 162 -19.10 22.79 -38.15
N ASP A 163 -20.26 23.02 -38.76
CA ASP A 163 -21.00 24.28 -38.73
C ASP A 163 -21.33 24.69 -37.29
N SER A 164 -21.69 23.72 -36.43
CA SER A 164 -22.03 23.97 -35.02
C SER A 164 -20.85 24.41 -34.14
N LEU A 165 -19.61 24.17 -34.60
CA LEU A 165 -18.37 24.44 -33.85
C LEU A 165 -17.37 25.31 -34.63
N SER A 166 -17.79 25.89 -35.75
CA SER A 166 -17.00 26.75 -36.64
C SER A 166 -15.70 26.11 -37.14
N VAL A 167 -15.77 24.83 -37.55
CA VAL A 167 -14.63 24.05 -38.07
C VAL A 167 -14.70 23.93 -39.60
N ASN A 168 -13.55 23.91 -40.29
CA ASN A 168 -13.48 23.66 -41.73
C ASN A 168 -13.81 22.18 -42.04
N VAL A 169 -14.93 21.93 -42.73
CA VAL A 169 -15.38 20.57 -43.06
C VAL A 169 -14.48 19.88 -44.08
N ASP A 170 -13.91 20.61 -45.05
CA ASP A 170 -13.16 19.99 -46.15
C ASP A 170 -11.83 19.43 -45.67
N GLU A 171 -11.14 20.15 -44.77
CA GLU A 171 -9.90 19.69 -44.12
C GLU A 171 -10.18 18.45 -43.25
N LEU A 172 -11.21 18.53 -42.40
CA LEU A 172 -11.58 17.43 -41.51
C LEU A 172 -12.06 16.18 -42.28
N PHE A 173 -12.69 16.38 -43.43
CA PHE A 173 -13.17 15.29 -44.27
C PHE A 173 -12.00 14.49 -44.86
N VAL A 174 -10.93 15.16 -45.31
CA VAL A 174 -9.71 14.51 -45.79
C VAL A 174 -9.06 13.66 -44.69
N ASP A 175 -9.01 14.19 -43.46
CA ASP A 175 -8.46 13.45 -42.32
C ASP A 175 -9.27 12.18 -42.01
N VAL A 176 -10.61 12.27 -41.99
CA VAL A 176 -11.44 11.08 -41.75
C VAL A 176 -11.35 10.08 -42.90
N GLU A 177 -11.25 10.53 -44.15
CA GLU A 177 -11.01 9.64 -45.30
C GLU A 177 -9.66 8.89 -45.18
N TYR A 178 -8.62 9.55 -44.65
CA TYR A 178 -7.35 8.90 -44.35
C TYR A 178 -7.52 7.77 -43.33
N PHE A 179 -8.20 8.03 -42.20
CA PHE A 179 -8.45 7.01 -41.18
C PHE A 179 -9.31 5.85 -41.68
N LEU A 180 -10.31 6.12 -42.51
CA LEU A 180 -11.12 5.06 -43.13
C LEU A 180 -10.24 4.10 -43.95
N LYS A 181 -9.30 4.63 -44.75
CA LYS A 181 -8.33 3.80 -45.49
C LYS A 181 -7.45 2.98 -44.56
N GLU A 182 -6.89 3.60 -43.52
CA GLU A 182 -6.04 2.93 -42.53
C GLU A 182 -6.77 1.78 -41.82
N TRP A 183 -8.08 1.90 -41.62
CA TRP A 183 -8.88 0.83 -41.03
C TRP A 183 -9.24 -0.29 -42.01
N GLY A 184 -9.00 -0.12 -43.31
CA GLY A 184 -9.30 -1.11 -44.36
C GLY A 184 -10.55 -0.81 -45.19
N PHE A 185 -11.14 0.39 -45.10
CA PHE A 185 -12.18 0.79 -46.05
C PHE A 185 -11.58 1.11 -47.42
N GLN A 186 -12.29 0.68 -48.46
CA GLN A 186 -11.96 0.94 -49.85
C GLN A 186 -13.05 1.80 -50.48
N LYS A 187 -12.66 2.73 -51.36
CA LYS A 187 -13.59 3.59 -52.07
C LYS A 187 -14.07 2.86 -53.32
N GLY A 188 -15.38 2.64 -53.44
CA GLY A 188 -16.00 2.02 -54.59
C GLY A 188 -16.13 2.97 -55.78
N ASN A 189 -16.54 2.43 -56.93
CA ASN A 189 -16.72 3.20 -58.17
C ASN A 189 -17.83 4.28 -58.06
N ASP A 190 -18.77 4.10 -57.14
CA ASP A 190 -19.81 5.07 -56.80
C ASP A 190 -19.34 6.14 -55.79
N CYS A 191 -18.02 6.18 -55.54
CA CYS A 191 -17.36 7.04 -54.58
C CYS A 191 -17.75 6.79 -53.11
N ASN A 192 -18.52 5.76 -52.78
CA ASN A 192 -18.85 5.38 -51.39
C ASN A 192 -17.74 4.52 -50.78
N TRP A 193 -17.70 4.44 -49.45
CA TRP A 193 -16.71 3.66 -48.73
C TRP A 193 -17.27 2.30 -48.32
N TYR A 194 -16.49 1.25 -48.53
CA TYR A 194 -16.87 -0.13 -48.27
C TYR A 194 -15.80 -0.89 -47.52
N TYR A 195 -16.22 -1.70 -46.55
CA TYR A 195 -15.36 -2.66 -45.87
C TYR A 195 -15.59 -4.05 -46.47
N HIS A 196 -14.80 -4.40 -47.49
CA HIS A 196 -15.03 -5.62 -48.30
C HIS A 196 -14.34 -6.88 -47.77
N GLU A 197 -13.26 -6.76 -47.00
CA GLU A 197 -12.53 -7.90 -46.45
C GLU A 197 -13.25 -8.54 -45.24
N ASP A 198 -12.79 -9.74 -44.86
CA ASP A 198 -13.12 -10.30 -43.55
C ASP A 198 -12.81 -9.25 -42.47
N ILE A 199 -13.79 -8.92 -41.63
CA ILE A 199 -13.64 -7.85 -40.65
C ILE A 199 -12.48 -8.22 -39.72
N GLN A 200 -11.42 -7.42 -39.77
CA GLN A 200 -10.31 -7.50 -38.84
C GLN A 200 -10.70 -6.85 -37.50
N LEU A 201 -11.58 -7.53 -36.75
CA LEU A 201 -12.15 -7.01 -35.49
C LEU A 201 -11.08 -6.57 -34.50
N LEU A 202 -9.93 -7.26 -34.47
CA LEU A 202 -8.80 -6.90 -33.62
C LEU A 202 -8.16 -5.56 -34.03
N LEU A 203 -7.99 -5.31 -35.33
CA LEU A 203 -7.46 -4.05 -35.84
C LEU A 203 -8.44 -2.91 -35.54
N LEU A 204 -9.73 -3.09 -35.87
CA LEU A 204 -10.76 -2.09 -35.61
C LEU A 204 -10.91 -1.77 -34.11
N TRP A 205 -10.81 -2.78 -33.25
CA TRP A 205 -10.81 -2.56 -31.80
C TRP A 205 -9.59 -1.78 -31.33
N LYS A 206 -8.38 -2.10 -31.81
CA LYS A 206 -7.17 -1.32 -31.49
C LYS A 206 -7.31 0.14 -31.93
N CYS A 207 -7.89 0.38 -33.10
CA CYS A 207 -8.19 1.72 -33.59
C CYS A 207 -9.23 2.42 -32.69
N TYR A 208 -10.31 1.73 -32.32
CA TYR A 208 -11.34 2.25 -31.41
C TYR A 208 -10.76 2.63 -30.05
N GLN A 209 -9.89 1.78 -29.51
CA GLN A 209 -9.14 2.04 -28.28
C GLN A 209 -8.23 3.27 -28.42
N SER A 210 -7.49 3.40 -29.52
CA SER A 210 -6.64 4.58 -29.77
C SER A 210 -7.43 5.89 -29.67
N TRP A 211 -8.59 5.94 -30.33
CA TRP A 211 -9.48 7.12 -30.28
C TRP A 211 -10.11 7.37 -28.91
N ILE A 212 -10.41 6.32 -28.15
CA ILE A 212 -10.84 6.46 -26.76
C ILE A 212 -9.72 7.04 -25.90
N TYR A 213 -8.48 6.56 -26.07
CA TYR A 213 -7.32 7.01 -25.30
C TYR A 213 -6.93 8.47 -25.58
N GLU A 214 -7.34 9.01 -26.73
CA GLU A 214 -7.18 10.42 -27.08
C GLU A 214 -8.25 11.33 -26.42
N GLN A 215 -9.23 10.79 -25.70
CA GLN A 215 -10.14 11.63 -24.91
C GLN A 215 -9.36 12.39 -23.83
N PRO A 216 -9.52 13.72 -23.69
CA PRO A 216 -8.92 14.48 -22.59
C PRO A 216 -9.24 13.87 -21.23
N MET A 217 -10.45 13.30 -21.12
CA MET A 217 -10.91 12.53 -19.97
C MET A 217 -10.04 11.28 -19.72
N TYR A 218 -9.70 10.51 -20.77
CA TYR A 218 -8.80 9.35 -20.68
C TYR A 218 -7.33 9.73 -20.46
N TYR A 219 -6.85 10.87 -20.95
CA TYR A 219 -5.51 11.38 -20.62
C TYR A 219 -5.40 11.67 -19.11
N PHE A 220 -6.49 12.17 -18.53
CA PHE A 220 -6.66 12.31 -17.08
C PHE A 220 -6.71 10.96 -16.35
N TYR A 221 -7.40 9.95 -16.90
CA TYR A 221 -7.47 8.63 -16.27
C TYR A 221 -6.18 7.82 -16.42
N LYS A 222 -5.49 7.89 -17.55
CA LYS A 222 -4.19 7.25 -17.79
C LYS A 222 -3.11 7.77 -16.85
N THR A 223 -3.25 9.02 -16.38
CA THR A 223 -2.35 9.63 -15.40
C THR A 223 -2.85 9.52 -13.94
N ARG A 224 -4.11 9.09 -13.69
CA ARG A 224 -4.72 9.08 -12.34
C ARG A 224 -5.26 7.75 -11.84
N VAL A 225 -5.70 6.81 -12.69
CA VAL A 225 -6.36 5.57 -12.28
C VAL A 225 -5.97 4.42 -13.24
N ASN A 226 -5.23 3.43 -12.72
CA ASN A 226 -4.92 2.21 -13.48
C ASN A 226 -6.17 1.32 -13.58
N ILE A 227 -6.97 1.48 -14.64
CA ILE A 227 -8.09 0.58 -14.90
C ILE A 227 -7.55 -0.84 -15.09
N PRO A 228 -8.11 -1.86 -14.42
CA PRO A 228 -7.64 -3.24 -14.57
C PRO A 228 -7.75 -3.69 -16.03
N GLY A 229 -6.62 -4.03 -16.65
CA GLY A 229 -6.64 -4.50 -18.04
C GLY A 229 -7.33 -5.86 -18.23
N THR A 230 -7.60 -6.59 -17.14
CA THR A 230 -8.30 -7.88 -17.15
C THR A 230 -9.23 -8.00 -15.95
N ILE A 231 -10.45 -8.49 -16.19
CA ILE A 231 -11.47 -8.69 -15.15
C ILE A 231 -12.24 -9.98 -15.41
N CYS A 232 -12.70 -10.65 -14.36
CA CYS A 232 -13.62 -11.77 -14.50
C CYS A 232 -15.06 -11.29 -14.23
N MET A 233 -15.98 -11.62 -15.13
CA MET A 233 -17.40 -11.28 -15.00
C MET A 233 -18.23 -12.56 -14.98
N LEU A 234 -19.23 -12.60 -14.12
CA LEU A 234 -20.18 -13.71 -14.06
C LEU A 234 -21.15 -13.59 -15.24
N SER A 235 -21.16 -14.60 -16.11
CA SER A 235 -22.06 -14.66 -17.26
C SER A 235 -22.68 -16.04 -17.36
N ASN A 236 -24.01 -16.11 -17.27
CA ASN A 236 -24.78 -17.37 -17.33
C ASN A 236 -24.31 -18.39 -16.28
N GLY A 237 -24.11 -17.93 -15.03
CA GLY A 237 -23.66 -18.78 -13.91
C GLY A 237 -22.19 -19.22 -13.97
N LYS A 238 -21.40 -18.74 -14.93
CA LYS A 238 -19.98 -19.08 -15.06
C LYS A 238 -19.12 -17.83 -15.10
N TRP A 239 -18.01 -17.84 -14.37
CA TRP A 239 -17.00 -16.78 -14.44
C TRP A 239 -16.24 -16.86 -15.76
N LYS A 240 -16.16 -15.73 -16.46
CA LYS A 240 -15.41 -15.60 -17.71
C LYS A 240 -14.45 -14.43 -17.62
N LYS A 241 -13.25 -14.58 -18.19
CA LYS A 241 -12.24 -13.52 -18.25
C LYS A 241 -12.53 -12.58 -19.42
N TYR A 242 -12.47 -11.29 -19.16
CA TYR A 242 -12.65 -10.18 -20.10
C TYR A 242 -11.41 -9.28 -20.05
N GLU A 243 -11.00 -8.75 -21.19
CA GLU A 243 -9.95 -7.72 -21.25
C GLU A 243 -10.58 -6.34 -21.43
N ASN A 244 -9.98 -5.33 -20.80
CA ASN A 244 -10.36 -3.91 -20.89
C ASN A 244 -11.86 -3.65 -20.65
N CYS A 245 -12.46 -4.37 -19.68
CA CYS A 245 -13.85 -4.24 -19.22
C CYS A 245 -14.97 -4.49 -20.25
N VAL A 246 -14.72 -4.95 -21.50
CA VAL A 246 -15.79 -4.98 -22.52
C VAL A 246 -15.82 -6.25 -23.44
N ILE A 247 -14.79 -7.10 -23.52
CA ILE A 247 -14.75 -8.15 -24.59
C ILE A 247 -14.46 -9.58 -24.12
N GLU A 248 -15.31 -10.53 -24.54
CA GLU A 248 -15.12 -11.99 -24.44
C GLU A 248 -14.38 -12.52 -25.68
N TRP A 249 -13.14 -12.98 -25.52
CA TRP A 249 -12.25 -13.31 -26.66
C TRP A 249 -12.56 -14.62 -27.37
N LYS A 250 -13.22 -15.59 -26.71
CA LYS A 250 -13.43 -16.91 -27.32
C LYS A 250 -14.53 -16.95 -28.39
N ASN A 251 -15.34 -15.90 -28.55
CA ASN A 251 -16.47 -15.90 -29.49
C ASN A 251 -16.76 -14.54 -30.17
N LEU A 252 -15.85 -13.55 -30.08
CA LEU A 252 -16.02 -12.22 -30.71
C LEU A 252 -17.37 -11.53 -30.40
N LYS A 253 -17.93 -11.78 -29.20
CA LYS A 253 -19.15 -11.11 -28.73
C LYS A 253 -18.76 -9.94 -27.83
N VAL A 254 -18.91 -8.73 -28.34
CA VAL A 254 -18.81 -7.50 -27.54
C VAL A 254 -20.03 -7.44 -26.63
N LYS A 255 -19.81 -7.39 -25.32
CA LYS A 255 -20.88 -7.12 -24.35
C LYS A 255 -20.69 -5.71 -23.83
N THR A 256 -21.64 -4.84 -24.09
CA THR A 256 -21.68 -3.52 -23.47
C THR A 256 -22.07 -3.65 -22.02
N LEU A 257 -21.18 -3.18 -21.14
CA LEU A 257 -21.53 -2.89 -19.76
C LEU A 257 -22.39 -1.62 -19.79
N GLN A 258 -23.70 -1.77 -19.66
CA GLN A 258 -24.56 -0.61 -19.45
C GLN A 258 -24.36 -0.12 -18.03
N VAL A 259 -23.82 1.10 -17.90
CA VAL A 259 -23.61 1.79 -16.63
C VAL A 259 -24.77 2.76 -16.44
N GLY A 260 -25.56 2.59 -15.39
CA GLY A 260 -26.75 3.39 -15.09
C GLY A 260 -28.05 2.96 -15.79
N ASN A 261 -29.16 3.61 -15.42
CA ASN A 261 -30.51 3.27 -15.89
C ASN A 261 -31.05 4.28 -16.93
N PRO A 262 -31.08 3.95 -18.22
CA PRO A 262 -31.52 4.85 -19.29
C PRO A 262 -33.04 5.08 -19.30
N LYS A 263 -33.82 4.32 -18.51
CA LYS A 263 -35.29 4.41 -18.48
C LYS A 263 -35.84 5.42 -17.48
N ARG A 264 -35.01 6.00 -16.60
CA ARG A 264 -35.44 7.06 -15.68
C ARG A 264 -35.07 8.43 -16.25
N SER A 265 -36.05 9.29 -16.42
CA SER A 265 -35.91 10.71 -16.81
C SER A 265 -35.27 11.60 -15.73
N SER A 266 -34.69 11.00 -14.68
CA SER A 266 -33.94 11.72 -13.66
C SER A 266 -32.56 12.04 -14.19
N LEU A 267 -32.09 13.27 -13.93
CA LEU A 267 -30.70 13.66 -14.15
C LEU A 267 -29.74 12.58 -13.60
N GLU A 268 -28.86 12.11 -14.49
CA GLU A 268 -27.58 11.43 -14.22
C GLU A 268 -27.60 9.93 -13.87
N PHE A 269 -26.53 9.25 -14.29
CA PHE A 269 -26.33 7.81 -14.14
C PHE A 269 -26.24 7.47 -12.65
N ASN A 270 -27.32 6.93 -12.08
CA ASN A 270 -27.35 6.47 -10.70
C ASN A 270 -26.67 5.11 -10.57
N VAL A 271 -25.35 5.08 -10.78
CA VAL A 271 -24.57 3.84 -10.69
C VAL A 271 -24.51 3.41 -9.23
N HIS A 272 -24.83 2.15 -9.00
CA HIS A 272 -24.76 1.54 -7.68
C HIS A 272 -23.62 0.51 -7.66
N ILE A 273 -22.73 0.63 -6.67
CA ILE A 273 -21.55 -0.23 -6.55
C ILE A 273 -21.53 -0.87 -5.17
N GLN A 274 -21.62 -2.20 -5.10
CA GLN A 274 -21.40 -2.97 -3.87
C GLN A 274 -20.07 -3.68 -3.95
N TRP A 275 -19.38 -3.79 -2.81
CA TRP A 275 -18.19 -4.63 -2.69
C TRP A 275 -18.51 -5.88 -1.90
N TYR A 276 -17.75 -6.94 -2.14
CA TYR A 276 -17.69 -8.10 -1.25
C TYR A 276 -16.37 -8.85 -1.49
N ASN A 277 -16.01 -9.72 -0.55
CA ASN A 277 -14.88 -10.63 -0.68
C ASN A 277 -15.42 -12.05 -0.89
N ASP A 278 -14.97 -12.73 -1.94
CA ASP A 278 -15.38 -14.10 -2.24
C ASP A 278 -14.27 -15.07 -1.85
N CYS A 279 -14.56 -15.90 -0.85
CA CYS A 279 -13.66 -16.93 -0.33
C CYS A 279 -14.14 -18.35 -0.67
N SER A 280 -15.09 -18.51 -1.60
CA SER A 280 -15.67 -19.81 -1.95
C SER A 280 -14.66 -20.79 -2.56
N GLU A 281 -13.67 -20.29 -3.29
CA GLU A 281 -12.62 -21.09 -3.94
C GLU A 281 -11.34 -21.21 -3.09
N ILE A 282 -11.36 -20.77 -1.82
CA ILE A 282 -10.16 -20.69 -0.98
C ILE A 282 -9.56 -22.08 -0.70
N GLN A 283 -10.42 -23.08 -0.51
CA GLN A 283 -10.03 -24.46 -0.20
C GLN A 283 -9.47 -25.22 -1.40
N THR A 284 -9.75 -24.76 -2.62
CA THR A 284 -9.38 -25.48 -3.84
C THR A 284 -8.30 -24.78 -4.66
N SER A 285 -8.18 -23.46 -4.54
CA SER A 285 -7.28 -22.66 -5.36
C SER A 285 -6.40 -21.68 -4.58
N CYS A 286 -6.56 -21.62 -3.25
CA CYS A 286 -5.85 -20.65 -2.39
C CYS A 286 -6.07 -19.18 -2.79
N ILE A 287 -7.18 -18.86 -3.47
CA ILE A 287 -7.48 -17.50 -3.95
C ILE A 287 -8.66 -16.91 -3.17
N LYS A 288 -8.45 -15.66 -2.73
CA LYS A 288 -9.51 -14.75 -2.27
C LYS A 288 -9.78 -13.74 -3.36
N TYR A 289 -11.00 -13.66 -3.87
CA TYR A 289 -11.34 -12.65 -4.87
C TYR A 289 -11.88 -11.39 -4.22
N CYS A 290 -11.42 -10.25 -4.73
CA CYS A 290 -12.00 -8.95 -4.44
C CYS A 290 -13.08 -8.67 -5.47
N CYS A 291 -14.35 -8.66 -5.04
CA CYS A 291 -15.49 -8.60 -5.94
C CYS A 291 -16.25 -7.28 -5.83
N LEU A 292 -16.91 -6.91 -6.92
CA LEU A 292 -17.87 -5.81 -6.94
C LEU A 292 -19.10 -6.17 -7.76
N ILE A 293 -20.25 -5.64 -7.34
CA ILE A 293 -21.52 -5.73 -8.06
C ILE A 293 -21.87 -4.34 -8.56
N LEU A 294 -22.01 -4.20 -9.87
CA LEU A 294 -22.43 -2.97 -10.52
C LEU A 294 -23.91 -3.06 -10.90
N ASP A 295 -24.68 -2.04 -10.51
CA ASP A 295 -26.12 -1.89 -10.80
C ASP A 295 -26.95 -3.14 -10.48
N HIS A 296 -26.58 -3.84 -9.39
CA HIS A 296 -27.19 -5.08 -8.91
C HIS A 296 -27.18 -6.25 -9.91
N SER A 297 -26.49 -6.12 -11.04
CA SER A 297 -26.63 -7.03 -12.18
C SER A 297 -25.29 -7.62 -12.62
N TRP A 298 -24.23 -6.81 -12.56
CA TRP A 298 -22.93 -7.20 -13.08
C TRP A 298 -22.02 -7.59 -11.93
N HIS A 299 -21.83 -8.89 -11.76
CA HIS A 299 -20.89 -9.43 -10.78
C HIS A 299 -19.51 -9.52 -11.41
N LEU A 300 -18.58 -8.82 -10.80
CA LEU A 300 -17.22 -8.66 -11.28
C LEU A 300 -16.27 -9.12 -10.17
N ARG A 301 -15.25 -9.90 -10.53
CA ARG A 301 -14.22 -10.36 -9.61
C ARG A 301 -12.83 -9.99 -10.11
N THR A 302 -11.99 -9.58 -9.18
CA THR A 302 -10.58 -9.21 -9.37
C THR A 302 -9.73 -9.98 -8.38
N ILE A 303 -8.43 -10.13 -8.67
CA ILE A 303 -7.50 -10.88 -7.80
C ILE A 303 -7.14 -10.04 -6.57
N ASN A 304 -6.84 -8.76 -6.76
CA ASN A 304 -6.41 -7.87 -5.68
C ASN A 304 -7.43 -6.74 -5.45
N TYR A 305 -7.39 -6.14 -4.26
CA TYR A 305 -8.32 -5.07 -3.89
C TYR A 305 -8.06 -3.77 -4.65
N PHE A 306 -6.82 -3.51 -5.08
CA PHE A 306 -6.47 -2.32 -5.85
C PHE A 306 -7.22 -2.28 -7.19
N ASP A 307 -7.30 -3.41 -7.89
CA ASP A 307 -8.01 -3.54 -9.15
C ASP A 307 -9.52 -3.32 -8.94
N ARG A 308 -10.11 -3.91 -7.89
CA ARG A 308 -11.51 -3.65 -7.51
C ARG A 308 -11.75 -2.16 -7.31
N GLU A 309 -10.86 -1.47 -6.63
CA GLU A 309 -11.01 -0.06 -6.29
C GLU A 309 -10.79 0.87 -7.47
N HIS A 310 -9.78 0.62 -8.30
CA HIS A 310 -9.58 1.37 -9.53
C HIS A 310 -10.78 1.24 -10.45
N LEU A 311 -11.35 0.03 -10.56
CA LEU A 311 -12.58 -0.19 -11.30
C LEU A 311 -13.78 0.51 -10.66
N SER A 312 -13.96 0.40 -9.34
CA SER A 312 -15.02 1.06 -8.59
C SER A 312 -14.96 2.58 -8.79
N ASN A 313 -13.78 3.18 -8.66
CA ASN A 313 -13.54 4.59 -8.88
C ASN A 313 -13.88 4.98 -10.33
N CYS A 314 -13.45 4.19 -11.32
CA CYS A 314 -13.78 4.43 -12.73
C CYS A 314 -15.30 4.41 -12.98
N CYS A 315 -16.02 3.47 -12.36
CA CYS A 315 -17.48 3.37 -12.48
C CYS A 315 -18.22 4.49 -11.74
N SER A 316 -17.62 5.06 -10.68
CA SER A 316 -18.22 6.13 -9.90
C SER A 316 -18.26 7.46 -10.64
N GLU A 317 -17.36 7.67 -11.61
CA GLU A 317 -17.24 8.90 -12.40
C GLU A 317 -18.48 9.21 -13.24
N PHE A 318 -19.34 8.22 -13.49
CA PHE A 318 -20.58 8.39 -14.23
C PHE A 318 -21.70 9.04 -13.38
N ASN A 319 -21.58 8.99 -12.04
CA ASN A 319 -22.50 9.67 -11.15
C ASN A 319 -22.14 11.14 -11.05
N SER A 320 -23.16 11.97 -10.96
CA SER A 320 -23.02 13.40 -10.74
C SER A 320 -22.56 13.77 -9.34
N PHE A 321 -23.07 13.06 -8.34
CA PHE A 321 -22.70 13.30 -6.97
C PHE A 321 -21.80 12.17 -6.46
N GLN A 322 -20.60 12.53 -6.02
CA GLN A 322 -19.61 11.60 -5.48
C GLN A 322 -19.05 12.13 -4.17
N ALA A 323 -19.01 11.26 -3.17
CA ALA A 323 -18.25 11.51 -1.96
C ALA A 323 -16.85 10.91 -2.11
N ILE A 324 -15.85 11.66 -1.68
CA ILE A 324 -14.44 11.30 -1.78
C ILE A 324 -13.85 11.18 -0.39
N HIS A 325 -13.18 10.07 -0.10
CA HIS A 325 -12.38 9.92 1.10
C HIS A 325 -10.89 9.84 0.72
N ASN A 326 -10.09 10.76 1.27
CA ASN A 326 -8.63 10.79 1.10
C ASN A 326 -7.96 10.34 2.40
N ARG A 327 -7.35 9.15 2.41
CA ARG A 327 -6.58 8.68 3.57
C ARG A 327 -5.16 9.27 3.59
N ASP A 328 -4.40 9.11 2.48
CA ASP A 328 -2.94 9.39 2.48
C ASP A 328 -2.38 9.98 1.17
N ASN A 329 -2.99 11.03 0.60
CA ASN A 329 -2.51 11.74 -0.60
C ASN A 329 -2.23 10.91 -1.88
N VAL A 330 -2.42 9.59 -1.84
CA VAL A 330 -2.15 8.60 -2.90
C VAL A 330 -3.38 7.74 -3.18
N ASN A 331 -4.14 7.36 -2.14
CA ASN A 331 -5.35 6.54 -2.28
C ASN A 331 -6.60 7.40 -2.12
N ILE A 332 -7.27 7.66 -3.24
CA ILE A 332 -8.53 8.42 -3.32
C ILE A 332 -9.65 7.40 -3.52
N PHE A 333 -10.60 7.34 -2.59
CA PHE A 333 -11.80 6.51 -2.71
C PHE A 333 -12.96 7.37 -3.19
N LYS A 334 -13.58 6.99 -4.30
CA LYS A 334 -14.78 7.64 -4.82
C LYS A 334 -15.98 6.75 -4.57
N GLU A 335 -16.98 7.33 -3.92
CA GLU A 335 -18.22 6.66 -3.62
C GLU A 335 -19.37 7.39 -4.35
N PRO A 336 -20.06 6.70 -5.29
CA PRO A 336 -21.18 7.28 -6.00
C PRO A 336 -22.42 7.24 -5.09
N LEU A 337 -22.99 8.40 -4.81
CA LEU A 337 -24.12 8.53 -3.89
C LEU A 337 -25.27 9.25 -4.59
N ASN A 338 -26.51 8.81 -4.37
CA ASN A 338 -27.69 9.52 -4.90
C ASN A 338 -28.15 10.57 -3.90
N PRO A 339 -27.98 11.87 -4.17
CA PRO A 339 -28.24 12.86 -3.16
C PRO A 339 -29.74 13.07 -2.91
N TYR A 340 -30.60 12.69 -3.86
CA TYR A 340 -32.06 12.87 -3.79
C TYR A 340 -32.77 11.76 -3.04
N SER A 341 -32.16 10.57 -2.92
CA SER A 341 -32.80 9.41 -2.28
C SER A 341 -32.05 8.92 -1.04
N MET A 342 -30.86 9.45 -0.77
CA MET A 342 -29.99 8.93 0.27
C MET A 342 -29.73 9.98 1.35
N THR A 343 -29.85 9.56 2.61
CA THR A 343 -29.54 10.39 3.78
C THR A 343 -28.04 10.43 4.06
N LEU A 344 -27.58 11.40 4.86
CA LEU A 344 -26.20 11.45 5.33
C LEU A 344 -25.81 10.16 6.05
N LYS A 345 -26.68 9.66 6.93
CA LYS A 345 -26.51 8.40 7.67
C LYS A 345 -26.31 7.20 6.74
N GLN A 346 -27.15 7.07 5.71
CA GLN A 346 -27.05 5.99 4.73
C GLN A 346 -25.74 6.08 3.92
N GLY A 347 -25.30 7.30 3.57
CA GLY A 347 -24.03 7.49 2.88
C GLY A 347 -22.83 7.13 3.75
N LEU A 348 -22.82 7.56 5.02
CA LEU A 348 -21.77 7.20 5.98
C LEU A 348 -21.72 5.69 6.21
N GLN A 349 -22.88 5.03 6.29
CA GLN A 349 -22.96 3.57 6.42
C GLN A 349 -22.37 2.85 5.20
N CYS A 350 -22.61 3.34 3.97
CA CYS A 350 -22.00 2.78 2.76
C CYS A 350 -20.46 2.82 2.82
N PHE A 351 -19.89 3.96 3.24
CA PHE A 351 -18.43 4.07 3.43
C PHE A 351 -17.91 3.11 4.49
N LYS A 352 -18.62 3.01 5.62
CA LYS A 352 -18.25 2.11 6.72
C LYS A 352 -18.14 0.66 6.24
N GLU A 353 -19.15 0.16 5.53
CA GLU A 353 -19.17 -1.21 4.99
C GLU A 353 -18.04 -1.46 3.98
N LYS A 354 -17.80 -0.52 3.07
CA LYS A 354 -16.71 -0.64 2.08
C LYS A 354 -15.32 -0.60 2.71
N LEU A 355 -15.12 0.26 3.71
CA LEU A 355 -13.86 0.33 4.45
C LEU A 355 -13.61 -0.98 5.23
N GLN A 356 -14.65 -1.59 5.80
CA GLN A 356 -14.55 -2.88 6.47
C GLN A 356 -14.15 -3.99 5.49
N ILE A 357 -14.83 -4.08 4.34
CA ILE A 357 -14.51 -5.07 3.29
C ILE A 357 -13.08 -4.89 2.78
N ARG A 358 -12.63 -3.64 2.66
CA ARG A 358 -11.25 -3.31 2.27
C ARG A 358 -10.25 -3.80 3.31
N GLN A 359 -10.42 -3.49 4.59
CA GLN A 359 -9.47 -3.90 5.62
C GLN A 359 -9.39 -5.42 5.75
N GLN A 360 -10.53 -6.10 5.64
CA GLN A 360 -10.56 -7.56 5.63
C GLN A 360 -9.72 -8.16 4.48
N SER A 361 -9.72 -7.54 3.29
CA SER A 361 -8.88 -7.97 2.16
C SER A 361 -7.39 -7.68 2.36
N LEU A 362 -7.07 -6.61 3.11
CA LEU A 362 -5.72 -6.09 3.29
C LEU A 362 -4.92 -6.85 4.33
N THR A 363 -5.47 -6.92 5.54
CA THR A 363 -4.78 -7.40 6.74
C THR A 363 -5.61 -8.41 7.52
N GLY A 364 -6.83 -8.74 7.08
CA GLY A 364 -7.75 -9.60 7.84
C GLY A 364 -8.48 -8.87 8.98
N GLU A 365 -8.24 -7.57 9.16
CA GLU A 365 -8.94 -6.72 10.12
C GLU A 365 -10.36 -6.42 9.65
N ASP A 366 -11.37 -6.97 10.32
CA ASP A 366 -12.78 -6.73 10.00
C ASP A 366 -13.64 -6.32 11.20
N GLU A 367 -13.06 -6.22 12.41
CA GLU A 367 -13.77 -5.66 13.56
C GLU A 367 -13.63 -4.14 13.57
N LEU A 368 -14.74 -3.43 13.38
CA LEU A 368 -14.75 -1.97 13.47
C LEU A 368 -14.69 -1.52 14.92
N VAL A 369 -13.63 -0.80 15.27
CA VAL A 369 -13.50 -0.17 16.59
C VAL A 369 -14.14 1.20 16.58
N ARG A 370 -13.82 2.02 15.57
CA ARG A 370 -14.26 3.41 15.49
C ARG A 370 -14.53 3.82 14.06
N PHE A 371 -15.62 4.55 13.85
CA PHE A 371 -15.94 5.23 12.60
C PHE A 371 -16.49 6.60 12.94
N ASN A 372 -15.80 7.66 12.50
CA ASN A 372 -16.24 9.04 12.72
C ASN A 372 -15.99 9.88 11.45
N CYS A 373 -16.94 10.74 11.09
CA CYS A 373 -16.77 11.70 10.01
C CYS A 373 -16.64 13.11 10.61
N ASN A 374 -15.47 13.72 10.46
CA ASN A 374 -15.21 15.07 10.96
C ASN A 374 -15.85 16.11 10.02
N PHE A 375 -17.11 16.44 10.29
CA PHE A 375 -17.95 17.32 9.46
C PHE A 375 -17.35 18.70 9.17
N ASP A 376 -16.65 19.30 10.13
CA ASP A 376 -15.96 20.58 10.01
C ASP A 376 -14.77 20.53 9.04
N LYS A 377 -14.12 19.36 8.92
CA LYS A 377 -12.98 19.10 8.04
C LYS A 377 -13.39 18.59 6.66
N CYS A 378 -14.66 18.23 6.47
CA CYS A 378 -15.21 17.91 5.15
C CYS A 378 -15.10 19.10 4.20
N LYS A 379 -15.06 18.84 2.89
CA LYS A 379 -15.01 19.90 1.86
C LYS A 379 -16.10 19.66 0.81
N PRO A 380 -17.17 20.47 0.78
CA PRO A 380 -17.47 21.53 1.74
C PRO A 380 -17.81 20.97 3.13
N PRO A 381 -17.66 21.79 4.20
CA PRO A 381 -18.01 21.37 5.56
C PRO A 381 -19.48 20.98 5.66
N ILE A 382 -19.76 19.97 6.46
CA ILE A 382 -21.12 19.59 6.85
C ILE A 382 -21.44 20.34 8.17
N PRO A 383 -22.66 20.87 8.37
CA PRO A 383 -23.01 21.50 9.64
C PRO A 383 -22.89 20.51 10.81
N LEU A 384 -22.35 20.95 11.95
CA LEU A 384 -22.09 20.08 13.11
C LEU A 384 -23.39 19.59 13.78
N ASP A 385 -24.41 20.45 13.88
CA ASP A 385 -25.69 20.14 14.55
C ASP A 385 -26.72 19.51 13.60
N ILE A 386 -26.27 18.89 12.50
CA ILE A 386 -27.18 18.34 11.50
C ILE A 386 -27.73 16.98 11.95
N ASN A 387 -29.03 16.76 11.72
CA ASN A 387 -29.60 15.42 11.84
C ASN A 387 -29.11 14.55 10.67
N GLU A 388 -28.45 13.43 10.94
CA GLU A 388 -27.92 12.52 9.91
C GLU A 388 -29.00 11.87 9.03
N ASP A 389 -30.27 11.87 9.46
CA ASP A 389 -31.40 11.40 8.65
C ASP A 389 -31.81 12.40 7.55
N ILE A 390 -31.15 13.56 7.44
CA ILE A 390 -31.36 14.54 6.36
C ILE A 390 -30.80 14.00 5.03
N LEU A 391 -31.52 14.27 3.93
CA LEU A 391 -31.08 13.95 2.58
C LEU A 391 -29.83 14.74 2.20
N LEU A 392 -28.89 14.09 1.52
CA LEU A 392 -27.67 14.75 1.02
C LEU A 392 -28.00 15.95 0.12
N ASN A 393 -29.08 15.89 -0.65
CA ASN A 393 -29.58 17.01 -1.45
C ASN A 393 -29.81 18.26 -0.60
N ASP A 394 -30.40 18.13 0.58
CA ASP A 394 -30.67 19.29 1.43
C ASP A 394 -29.41 19.91 2.03
N ILE A 395 -28.33 19.13 2.15
CA ILE A 395 -27.01 19.59 2.58
C ILE A 395 -26.31 20.38 1.45
N TYR A 396 -26.40 19.88 0.22
CA TYR A 396 -25.50 20.30 -0.86
C TYR A 396 -26.16 21.07 -2.02
N LYS A 397 -27.49 21.17 -2.09
CA LYS A 397 -28.24 21.80 -3.19
C LYS A 397 -27.84 23.25 -3.52
N HIS A 398 -27.25 23.96 -2.57
CA HIS A 398 -26.85 25.36 -2.74
C HIS A 398 -25.43 25.54 -3.31
N LEU A 399 -24.72 24.43 -3.56
CA LEU A 399 -23.37 24.49 -4.11
C LEU A 399 -23.39 24.72 -5.63
N PRO A 400 -22.41 25.45 -6.18
CA PRO A 400 -22.25 25.58 -7.62
C PRO A 400 -22.12 24.20 -8.29
N HIS A 401 -22.74 24.06 -9.46
CA HIS A 401 -22.72 22.83 -10.28
C HIS A 401 -23.44 21.62 -9.69
N TYR A 402 -24.12 21.74 -8.54
CA TYR A 402 -24.98 20.68 -8.01
C TYR A 402 -26.05 20.27 -9.04
N PRO A 403 -26.35 18.96 -9.19
CA PRO A 403 -25.81 17.81 -8.44
C PRO A 403 -24.45 17.29 -8.91
N ASN A 404 -23.89 17.79 -10.01
CA ASN A 404 -22.60 17.38 -10.57
C ASN A 404 -21.40 17.95 -9.78
N ILE A 405 -21.19 17.42 -8.58
CA ILE A 405 -20.15 17.84 -7.64
C ILE A 405 -19.44 16.66 -6.97
N GLN A 406 -18.19 16.91 -6.57
CA GLN A 406 -17.42 16.02 -5.71
C GLN A 406 -17.30 16.65 -4.33
N VAL A 407 -17.73 15.93 -3.29
CA VAL A 407 -17.59 16.34 -1.89
C VAL A 407 -16.52 15.48 -1.23
N ASN A 408 -15.67 16.06 -0.39
CA ASN A 408 -14.65 15.33 0.36
C ASN A 408 -15.14 15.09 1.79
N TRP A 409 -15.26 13.83 2.19
CA TRP A 409 -15.62 13.43 3.55
C TRP A 409 -14.38 13.02 4.34
N ASN A 410 -14.15 13.71 5.46
CA ASN A 410 -13.02 13.44 6.33
C ASN A 410 -13.36 12.35 7.35
N ILE A 411 -13.25 11.10 6.91
CA ILE A 411 -13.57 9.91 7.70
C ILE A 411 -12.33 9.42 8.45
N LEU A 412 -12.48 9.19 9.75
CA LEU A 412 -11.56 8.44 10.58
C LEU A 412 -12.15 7.05 10.81
N SER A 413 -11.39 6.00 10.47
CA SER A 413 -11.80 4.62 10.72
C SER A 413 -10.65 3.81 11.28
N LEU A 414 -10.95 3.02 12.32
CA LEU A 414 -10.05 2.10 12.99
C LEU A 414 -10.67 0.71 13.00
N PHE A 415 -9.89 -0.26 12.53
CA PHE A 415 -10.26 -1.68 12.51
C PHE A 415 -9.20 -2.47 13.26
N VAL A 416 -9.59 -3.64 13.76
CA VAL A 416 -8.69 -4.60 14.41
C VAL A 416 -9.04 -6.02 13.96
N VAL A 417 -8.09 -6.94 14.16
CA VAL A 417 -8.34 -8.38 13.98
C VAL A 417 -9.24 -8.85 15.14
N PRO A 418 -10.40 -9.47 14.87
CA PRO A 418 -11.25 -10.01 15.92
C PRO A 418 -10.51 -11.07 16.73
N TYR A 419 -10.75 -11.12 18.04
CA TYR A 419 -10.07 -12.06 18.95
C TYR A 419 -10.10 -13.51 18.45
N LYS A 420 -11.22 -13.97 17.88
CA LYS A 420 -11.38 -15.34 17.32
C LYS A 420 -10.43 -15.68 16.16
N HIS A 421 -9.90 -14.67 15.46
CA HIS A 421 -8.95 -14.84 14.35
C HIS A 421 -7.52 -14.51 14.78
N THR A 422 -7.25 -14.49 16.09
CA THR A 422 -5.91 -14.30 16.66
C THR A 422 -5.33 -15.60 17.19
N ILE A 423 -4.00 -15.65 17.29
CA ILE A 423 -3.25 -16.77 17.86
C ILE A 423 -2.40 -16.33 19.04
N CYS A 424 -2.23 -17.24 20.00
CA CYS A 424 -1.22 -17.14 21.05
C CYS A 424 -0.07 -18.06 20.68
N ILE A 425 1.15 -17.64 20.98
CA ILE A 425 2.39 -18.33 20.68
C ILE A 425 2.87 -19.02 21.96
N GLU A 426 1.98 -19.75 22.62
CA GLU A 426 2.39 -20.64 23.72
C GLU A 426 3.28 -21.76 23.19
N ARG A 427 4.33 -22.11 23.95
CA ARG A 427 5.16 -23.27 23.63
C ARG A 427 4.30 -24.52 23.70
N THR A 428 4.05 -25.16 22.56
CA THR A 428 3.78 -26.59 22.56
C THR A 428 5.11 -27.29 22.88
N ASP A 429 5.09 -28.25 23.81
CA ASP A 429 6.28 -29.01 24.19
C ASP A 429 6.81 -29.79 22.96
N VAL A 430 7.74 -29.19 22.22
CA VAL A 430 8.44 -29.89 21.14
C VAL A 430 9.43 -30.86 21.79
N PRO A 431 9.40 -32.16 21.45
CA PRO A 431 10.35 -33.12 21.99
C PRO A 431 11.79 -32.70 21.68
N LYS A 432 12.62 -32.54 22.72
CA LYS A 432 14.04 -32.14 22.65
C LYS A 432 14.96 -33.09 21.83
N ASN A 433 14.43 -34.14 21.21
CA ASN A 433 15.19 -35.23 20.62
C ASN A 433 15.47 -35.09 19.11
N ILE A 434 15.01 -34.03 18.42
CA ILE A 434 15.24 -33.84 16.96
C ILE A 434 16.47 -32.93 16.70
N ILE A 435 17.47 -32.95 17.58
CA ILE A 435 18.65 -32.06 17.43
C ILE A 435 19.67 -32.58 16.39
N ASN A 436 19.57 -33.85 15.94
CA ASN A 436 20.70 -34.50 15.27
C ASN A 436 20.56 -34.88 13.79
N GLU A 437 19.38 -34.83 13.15
CA GLU A 437 19.23 -35.36 11.78
C GLU A 437 19.16 -34.30 10.66
N ASP A 438 18.75 -33.06 10.96
CA ASP A 438 18.61 -31.99 9.95
C ASP A 438 19.84 -31.05 9.86
N ILE A 439 20.98 -31.45 10.43
CA ILE A 439 22.25 -30.73 10.32
C ILE A 439 22.82 -30.95 8.90
N VAL A 440 22.15 -30.43 7.88
CA VAL A 440 22.82 -30.17 6.61
C VAL A 440 23.78 -29.02 6.87
N SER A 441 25.06 -29.40 7.01
CA SER A 441 26.27 -28.58 6.95
C SER A 441 26.09 -27.29 6.13
N LEU A 442 25.56 -26.23 6.76
CA LEU A 442 25.65 -24.87 6.26
C LEU A 442 27.13 -24.50 6.31
N SER A 443 27.72 -24.38 5.12
CA SER A 443 29.14 -24.22 4.92
C SER A 443 29.75 -23.16 5.83
N ASN A 444 31.00 -23.39 6.25
CA ASN A 444 31.80 -22.53 7.13
C ASN A 444 32.02 -21.09 6.59
N GLN A 445 31.43 -20.71 5.46
CA GLN A 445 31.59 -19.43 4.76
C GLN A 445 30.36 -18.51 4.84
N LYS A 446 29.44 -18.63 5.82
CA LYS A 446 28.46 -17.55 6.04
C LYS A 446 29.20 -16.21 6.26
N PRO A 447 28.94 -15.17 5.44
CA PRO A 447 29.55 -13.85 5.60
C PRO A 447 29.16 -13.24 6.93
N LYS A 448 29.95 -12.26 7.40
CA LYS A 448 29.63 -11.50 8.61
C LYS A 448 28.32 -10.73 8.37
N PHE A 449 27.27 -11.09 9.11
CA PHE A 449 25.96 -10.43 9.04
C PHE A 449 25.78 -9.49 10.23
N ASN A 450 25.69 -8.18 9.96
CA ASN A 450 25.35 -7.18 10.97
C ASN A 450 24.07 -6.45 10.53
N PRO A 451 22.91 -6.79 11.11
CA PRO A 451 21.62 -6.20 10.71
C PRO A 451 21.35 -4.82 11.33
N LEU A 452 22.25 -4.32 12.19
CA LEU A 452 22.05 -3.08 12.91
C LEU A 452 22.40 -1.87 12.03
N LEU A 453 21.46 -0.95 11.89
CA LEU A 453 21.64 0.35 11.28
C LEU A 453 21.74 1.43 12.35
N TYR A 454 22.77 2.28 12.26
CA TYR A 454 22.95 3.38 13.20
C TYR A 454 22.19 4.63 12.76
N GLU A 455 21.78 5.45 13.72
CA GLU A 455 21.05 6.72 13.52
C GLU A 455 21.61 7.60 12.39
N CYS A 456 22.94 7.68 12.23
CA CYS A 456 23.60 8.48 11.20
C CYS A 456 23.32 8.01 9.76
N ASP A 457 22.87 6.77 9.58
CA ASP A 457 22.56 6.18 8.27
C ASP A 457 21.06 6.25 7.92
N PHE A 458 20.23 6.86 8.78
CA PHE A 458 18.77 6.97 8.57
C PHE A 458 18.42 7.62 7.22
N HIS A 459 19.19 8.62 6.76
CA HIS A 459 18.97 9.23 5.45
C HIS A 459 19.25 8.28 4.27
N LYS A 460 20.26 7.41 4.37
CA LYS A 460 20.52 6.39 3.34
C LYS A 460 19.36 5.40 3.26
N PHE A 461 18.80 5.07 4.42
CA PHE A 461 17.64 4.20 4.53
C PHE A 461 16.38 4.80 3.91
N LYS A 462 16.08 6.10 4.15
CA LYS A 462 15.00 6.81 3.44
C LYS A 462 15.14 6.78 1.91
N ILE A 463 16.36 6.92 1.39
CA ILE A 463 16.62 6.86 -0.06
C ILE A 463 16.30 5.46 -0.62
N ILE A 464 16.64 4.40 0.11
CA ILE A 464 16.24 3.03 -0.26
C ILE A 464 14.73 2.93 -0.32
N GLU A 465 14.01 3.38 0.71
CA GLU A 465 12.56 3.25 0.77
C GLU A 465 11.86 3.98 -0.38
N ASP A 466 12.29 5.21 -0.69
CA ASP A 466 11.81 5.95 -1.87
C ASP A 466 12.02 5.16 -3.17
N THR A 467 13.13 4.41 -3.26
CA THR A 467 13.47 3.61 -4.44
C THR A 467 12.65 2.34 -4.53
N VAL A 468 12.57 1.59 -3.43
CA VAL A 468 11.84 0.31 -3.33
C VAL A 468 10.34 0.54 -3.51
N THR A 469 9.76 1.58 -2.93
CA THR A 469 8.30 1.83 -3.00
C THR A 469 7.80 2.35 -4.35
N ARG A 470 8.64 3.02 -5.17
CA ARG A 470 8.16 3.73 -6.39
C ARG A 470 8.25 2.98 -7.70
N ILE A 471 9.09 1.95 -7.83
CA ILE A 471 9.19 1.21 -9.11
C ILE A 471 7.90 0.42 -9.32
N TYR A 472 6.91 0.97 -10.03
CA TYR A 472 5.71 0.20 -10.40
C TYR A 472 6.17 -1.05 -11.16
N THR A 473 6.02 -2.22 -10.55
CA THR A 473 6.23 -3.49 -11.24
C THR A 473 5.08 -3.65 -12.23
N SER A 474 5.41 -3.86 -13.50
CA SER A 474 4.45 -3.95 -14.60
C SER A 474 3.60 -5.23 -14.56
N SER A 475 4.02 -6.22 -13.77
CA SER A 475 3.32 -7.51 -13.67
C SER A 475 2.14 -7.46 -12.72
N LYS A 476 1.06 -8.13 -13.11
CA LYS A 476 -0.20 -8.19 -12.35
C LYS A 476 -0.24 -9.32 -11.32
N ASN A 477 0.81 -10.14 -11.23
CA ASN A 477 0.87 -11.30 -10.34
C ASN A 477 2.13 -11.24 -9.46
N GLU A 478 1.94 -10.95 -8.18
CA GLU A 478 3.03 -10.79 -7.21
C GLU A 478 3.83 -12.09 -6.99
N LEU A 479 3.18 -13.26 -7.03
CA LEU A 479 3.89 -14.54 -6.95
C LEU A 479 4.81 -14.74 -8.16
N LYS A 480 4.35 -14.40 -9.39
CA LYS A 480 5.23 -14.44 -10.57
C LYS A 480 6.41 -13.49 -10.45
N LEU A 481 6.18 -12.28 -9.95
CA LEU A 481 7.26 -11.30 -9.72
C LEU A 481 8.30 -11.83 -8.74
N LEU A 482 7.85 -12.38 -7.61
CA LEU A 482 8.71 -12.97 -6.59
C LEU A 482 9.55 -14.12 -7.16
N LEU A 483 8.92 -15.09 -7.82
CA LEU A 483 9.63 -16.24 -8.39
C LEU A 483 10.56 -15.81 -9.54
N HIS A 484 10.15 -14.85 -10.37
CA HIS A 484 10.97 -14.28 -11.43
C HIS A 484 12.23 -13.60 -10.88
N GLU A 485 12.09 -12.81 -9.82
CA GLU A 485 13.20 -12.15 -9.13
C GLU A 485 14.20 -13.16 -8.56
N VAL A 486 13.70 -14.23 -7.91
CA VAL A 486 14.55 -15.31 -7.38
C VAL A 486 15.33 -16.01 -8.50
N ILE A 487 14.67 -16.31 -9.64
CA ILE A 487 15.34 -16.91 -10.80
C ILE A 487 16.38 -15.95 -11.39
N LYS A 488 16.04 -14.65 -11.50
CA LYS A 488 16.92 -13.60 -12.03
C LYS A 488 18.20 -13.46 -11.20
N ASN A 489 18.08 -13.59 -9.89
CA ASN A 489 19.21 -13.56 -8.96
C ASN A 489 19.96 -14.90 -8.86
N GLY A 490 19.61 -15.90 -9.68
CA GLY A 490 20.38 -17.14 -9.82
C GLY A 490 19.93 -18.29 -8.91
N TYR A 491 18.78 -18.16 -8.24
CA TYR A 491 18.31 -19.12 -7.22
C TYR A 491 17.16 -20.00 -7.71
N LEU A 492 17.16 -20.39 -8.99
CA LEU A 492 16.18 -21.36 -9.53
C LEU A 492 16.18 -22.69 -8.75
N SER A 493 17.32 -23.09 -8.19
CA SER A 493 17.46 -24.30 -7.37
C SER A 493 16.55 -24.30 -6.14
N ASP A 494 16.24 -23.13 -5.58
CA ASP A 494 15.39 -23.01 -4.39
C ASP A 494 13.90 -23.19 -4.70
N LEU A 495 13.53 -23.11 -5.98
CA LEU A 495 12.15 -23.22 -6.46
C LEU A 495 11.78 -24.64 -6.93
N ILE A 496 12.76 -25.54 -7.00
CA ILE A 496 12.62 -26.88 -7.59
C ILE A 496 13.22 -27.94 -6.66
N THR A 497 12.78 -29.20 -6.77
CA THR A 497 13.44 -30.32 -6.10
C THR A 497 14.71 -30.72 -6.86
N CYS A 498 15.89 -30.45 -6.28
CA CYS A 498 17.17 -30.83 -6.86
C CYS A 498 17.53 -32.28 -6.52
N GLN A 499 17.66 -33.14 -7.54
CA GLN A 499 17.91 -34.58 -7.38
C GLN A 499 19.33 -35.04 -7.79
N TYR A 500 20.29 -34.14 -8.07
CA TYR A 500 21.59 -34.55 -8.62
C TYR A 500 22.80 -33.90 -7.94
N LYS A 501 23.88 -34.67 -7.74
CA LYS A 501 25.07 -34.25 -6.99
C LYS A 501 26.38 -34.09 -7.79
N ASN A 502 26.47 -34.44 -9.08
CA ASN A 502 27.80 -34.76 -9.63
C ASN A 502 28.33 -34.02 -10.90
N ASN A 503 27.67 -33.00 -11.49
CA ASN A 503 28.30 -32.21 -12.58
C ASN A 503 27.70 -30.78 -12.77
N LYS A 504 28.52 -29.73 -12.59
CA LYS A 504 28.13 -28.30 -12.78
C LYS A 504 27.67 -27.95 -14.21
N ARG A 505 28.21 -28.63 -15.23
CA ARG A 505 27.88 -28.32 -16.63
C ARG A 505 26.48 -28.83 -17.00
N GLU A 506 26.14 -30.02 -16.52
CA GLU A 506 24.81 -30.62 -16.71
C GLU A 506 23.73 -29.87 -15.93
N GLU A 507 24.06 -29.38 -14.73
CA GLU A 507 23.17 -28.53 -13.92
C GLU A 507 22.80 -27.25 -14.67
N LYS A 508 23.80 -26.53 -15.24
CA LYS A 508 23.54 -25.32 -16.02
C LYS A 508 22.65 -25.62 -17.23
N GLN A 509 22.90 -26.71 -17.96
CA GLN A 509 22.07 -27.11 -19.09
C GLN A 509 20.63 -27.42 -18.66
N ARG A 510 20.45 -28.09 -17.52
CA ARG A 510 19.14 -28.39 -16.96
C ARG A 510 18.39 -27.11 -16.58
N TYR A 511 19.05 -26.15 -15.94
CA TYR A 511 18.42 -24.87 -15.58
C TYR A 511 17.98 -24.09 -16.80
N GLU A 512 18.77 -24.07 -17.87
CA GLU A 512 18.35 -23.45 -19.12
C GLU A 512 17.15 -24.19 -19.76
N ASN A 513 17.13 -25.52 -19.73
CA ASN A 513 15.98 -26.30 -20.18
C ASN A 513 14.71 -26.02 -19.34
N ILE A 514 14.87 -25.86 -18.01
CA ILE A 514 13.75 -25.52 -17.11
C ILE A 514 13.24 -24.10 -17.39
N LYS A 515 14.14 -23.12 -17.52
CA LYS A 515 13.80 -21.74 -17.90
C LYS A 515 13.00 -21.70 -19.19
N GLN A 516 13.38 -22.49 -20.19
CA GLN A 516 12.62 -22.63 -21.43
C GLN A 516 11.21 -23.20 -21.19
N GLN A 517 11.08 -24.28 -20.41
CA GLN A 517 9.78 -24.90 -20.11
C GLN A 517 8.83 -23.99 -19.33
N ILE A 518 9.35 -23.12 -18.46
CA ILE A 518 8.55 -22.14 -17.70
C ILE A 518 8.45 -20.78 -18.41
N HIS A 519 8.93 -20.67 -19.66
CA HIS A 519 8.92 -19.44 -20.46
C HIS A 519 9.54 -18.23 -19.73
N TYR A 520 10.63 -18.45 -19.01
CA TYR A 520 11.35 -17.39 -18.32
C TYR A 520 11.99 -16.42 -19.32
N LYS A 521 11.71 -15.13 -19.16
CA LYS A 521 12.36 -14.02 -19.87
C LYS A 521 12.83 -12.96 -18.89
N ASP A 522 14.11 -12.61 -18.93
CA ASP A 522 14.73 -11.65 -18.00
C ASP A 522 13.99 -10.30 -17.91
N SER A 523 13.36 -9.87 -19.00
CA SER A 523 12.68 -8.57 -19.11
C SER A 523 11.21 -8.56 -18.68
N ASN A 524 10.55 -9.72 -18.55
CA ASN A 524 9.10 -9.77 -18.33
C ASN A 524 8.66 -10.93 -17.43
N ALA A 525 8.23 -10.60 -16.21
CA ALA A 525 7.73 -11.57 -15.24
C ALA A 525 6.35 -12.15 -15.58
N ASP A 526 5.50 -11.45 -16.36
CA ASP A 526 4.14 -11.92 -16.66
C ASP A 526 4.12 -13.18 -17.54
N GLU A 527 5.16 -13.40 -18.33
CA GLU A 527 5.30 -14.56 -19.21
C GLU A 527 5.69 -15.83 -18.46
N LEU A 528 6.19 -15.73 -17.23
CA LEU A 528 6.56 -16.87 -16.40
C LEU A 528 5.35 -17.80 -16.20
N ILE A 529 5.49 -19.07 -16.56
CA ILE A 529 4.45 -20.09 -16.35
C ILE A 529 4.65 -20.71 -14.97
N LEU A 530 3.63 -20.58 -14.12
CA LEU A 530 3.56 -21.24 -12.82
C LEU A 530 3.12 -22.70 -13.05
N ASN A 531 4.09 -23.61 -13.14
CA ASN A 531 3.86 -25.04 -13.30
C ASN A 531 4.35 -25.77 -12.04
N ASP A 532 3.42 -26.26 -11.24
CA ASP A 532 3.62 -26.98 -9.97
C ASP A 532 4.47 -28.26 -10.10
N LYS A 533 4.46 -28.91 -11.27
CA LYS A 533 5.30 -30.08 -11.56
C LYS A 533 6.76 -29.73 -11.78
N ILE A 534 7.05 -28.48 -12.16
CA ILE A 534 8.41 -27.98 -12.41
C ILE A 534 8.88 -27.18 -11.21
N LEU A 535 8.13 -26.15 -10.84
CA LEU A 535 8.35 -25.28 -9.69
C LEU A 535 7.69 -25.93 -8.46
N THR A 536 8.33 -26.96 -7.93
CA THR A 536 7.79 -27.78 -6.84
C THR A 536 7.49 -26.99 -5.57
N ILE A 537 8.12 -25.82 -5.40
CA ILE A 537 7.81 -24.89 -4.31
C ILE A 537 6.30 -24.58 -4.27
N ILE A 538 5.60 -24.52 -5.40
CA ILE A 538 4.15 -24.23 -5.45
C ILE A 538 3.35 -25.26 -4.63
N ASN A 539 3.71 -26.54 -4.68
CA ASN A 539 3.04 -27.57 -3.87
C ASN A 539 3.31 -27.40 -2.37
N GLU A 540 4.53 -26.97 -2.01
CA GLU A 540 4.88 -26.61 -0.63
C GLU A 540 4.00 -25.43 -0.16
N LEU A 541 3.82 -24.41 -1.00
CA LEU A 541 2.99 -23.24 -0.69
C LEU A 541 1.52 -23.61 -0.49
N GLU A 542 0.94 -24.42 -1.38
CA GLU A 542 -0.46 -24.85 -1.26
C GLU A 542 -0.69 -25.66 0.02
N THR A 543 0.25 -26.53 0.37
CA THR A 543 0.20 -27.29 1.64
C THR A 543 0.22 -26.35 2.84
N LEU A 544 1.17 -25.42 2.88
CA LEU A 544 1.31 -24.43 3.96
C LEU A 544 0.12 -23.48 4.03
N TYR A 545 -0.48 -23.14 2.88
CA TYR A 545 -1.67 -22.29 2.83
C TYR A 545 -2.85 -22.94 3.57
N HIS A 546 -2.96 -24.26 3.54
CA HIS A 546 -4.03 -25.02 4.19
C HIS A 546 -3.73 -25.46 5.62
N GLU A 547 -2.59 -25.07 6.20
CA GLU A 547 -2.27 -25.33 7.60
C GLU A 547 -3.36 -24.81 8.56
N ASP A 548 -3.59 -25.55 9.64
CA ASP A 548 -4.67 -25.26 10.59
C ASP A 548 -4.50 -23.90 11.25
N ILE A 549 -3.25 -23.47 11.50
CA ILE A 549 -2.94 -22.15 12.05
C ILE A 549 -3.42 -21.06 11.08
N HIS A 550 -3.07 -21.15 9.80
CA HIS A 550 -3.48 -20.17 8.79
C HIS A 550 -5.00 -20.12 8.62
N LYS A 551 -5.66 -21.28 8.67
CA LYS A 551 -7.13 -21.40 8.67
C LYS A 551 -7.77 -20.74 9.90
N GLN A 552 -7.23 -20.99 11.09
CA GLN A 552 -7.73 -20.43 12.36
C GLN A 552 -7.74 -18.89 12.32
N ILE A 553 -6.68 -18.29 11.76
CA ILE A 553 -6.57 -16.82 11.65
C ILE A 553 -7.30 -16.25 10.43
N GLY A 554 -8.03 -17.05 9.65
CA GLY A 554 -8.89 -16.59 8.55
C GLY A 554 -8.18 -16.44 7.20
N TYR A 555 -7.11 -17.20 6.95
CA TYR A 555 -6.30 -17.17 5.73
C TYR A 555 -5.73 -15.79 5.33
N PRO A 556 -5.20 -14.96 6.25
CA PRO A 556 -4.85 -13.57 5.95
C PRO A 556 -3.62 -13.43 5.02
N LEU A 557 -2.82 -14.48 4.84
CA LEU A 557 -1.69 -14.48 3.92
C LEU A 557 -2.09 -14.98 2.52
N SER A 558 -1.54 -14.35 1.49
CA SER A 558 -1.55 -14.87 0.11
C SER A 558 -0.38 -15.85 -0.12
N LEU A 559 -0.38 -16.55 -1.25
CA LEU A 559 0.68 -17.51 -1.60
C LEU A 559 2.05 -16.82 -1.71
N GLU A 560 2.12 -15.60 -2.24
CA GLU A 560 3.37 -14.84 -2.30
C GLU A 560 3.91 -14.45 -0.92
N ASN A 561 3.04 -14.19 0.05
CA ASN A 561 3.45 -13.91 1.43
C ASN A 561 4.06 -15.16 2.08
N ILE A 562 3.40 -16.31 1.95
CA ILE A 562 3.91 -17.61 2.44
C ILE A 562 5.22 -17.95 1.73
N CYS A 563 5.30 -17.73 0.42
CA CYS A 563 6.50 -17.97 -0.37
C CYS A 563 7.67 -17.12 0.09
N ALA A 564 7.46 -15.84 0.38
CA ALA A 564 8.51 -14.96 0.87
C ALA A 564 9.06 -15.44 2.23
N ILE A 565 8.20 -15.87 3.15
CA ILE A 565 8.63 -16.44 4.43
C ILE A 565 9.42 -17.73 4.20
N LEU A 566 8.91 -18.63 3.36
CA LEU A 566 9.58 -19.91 3.06
C LEU A 566 10.96 -19.70 2.40
N LEU A 567 11.08 -18.76 1.46
CA LEU A 567 12.33 -18.38 0.81
C LEU A 567 13.33 -17.81 1.82
N TYR A 568 12.86 -16.99 2.76
CA TYR A 568 13.70 -16.42 3.80
C TYR A 568 14.18 -17.48 4.81
N CYS A 569 13.27 -18.29 5.34
CA CYS A 569 13.58 -19.20 6.44
C CYS A 569 14.28 -20.48 5.96
N GLY A 570 13.90 -20.99 4.79
CA GLY A 570 14.20 -22.37 4.40
C GLY A 570 15.10 -22.55 3.18
N LYS A 571 15.45 -21.48 2.45
CA LYS A 571 16.09 -21.59 1.13
C LYS A 571 17.42 -20.82 1.09
N ALA A 572 18.29 -21.18 0.14
CA ALA A 572 19.66 -20.69 0.08
C ALA A 572 19.75 -19.20 -0.30
N CYS A 573 18.78 -18.70 -1.07
CA CYS A 573 18.71 -17.31 -1.52
C CYS A 573 18.72 -16.29 -0.39
N ASN A 574 18.23 -16.67 0.81
CA ASN A 574 18.23 -15.78 1.97
C ASN A 574 19.64 -15.26 2.31
N VAL A 575 20.69 -16.07 2.13
CA VAL A 575 22.06 -15.65 2.46
C VAL A 575 22.47 -14.43 1.63
N GLU A 576 22.22 -14.47 0.32
CA GLU A 576 22.52 -13.36 -0.59
C GLU A 576 21.53 -12.21 -0.44
N PHE A 577 20.24 -12.51 -0.24
CA PHE A 577 19.22 -11.50 0.08
C PHE A 577 19.63 -10.66 1.29
N SER A 578 19.94 -11.31 2.40
CA SER A 578 20.38 -10.67 3.64
C SER A 578 21.70 -9.92 3.45
N TYR A 579 22.64 -10.48 2.68
CA TYR A 579 23.91 -9.83 2.34
C TYR A 579 23.72 -8.56 1.49
N ASP A 580 22.87 -8.60 0.47
CA ASP A 580 22.56 -7.46 -0.38
C ASP A 580 21.87 -6.35 0.44
N GLN A 581 20.94 -6.70 1.34
CA GLN A 581 20.25 -5.74 2.20
C GLN A 581 21.21 -4.98 3.12
N ILE A 582 22.14 -5.66 3.81
CA ILE A 582 23.12 -4.99 4.68
C ILE A 582 24.07 -4.06 3.88
N HIS A 583 24.20 -4.26 2.56
CA HIS A 583 24.95 -3.41 1.65
C HIS A 583 24.08 -2.37 0.92
N PHE A 584 22.85 -2.11 1.39
CA PHE A 584 21.92 -1.13 0.82
C PHE A 584 21.47 -1.47 -0.62
N GLN A 585 21.52 -2.75 -1.01
CA GLN A 585 21.16 -3.23 -2.36
C GLN A 585 19.74 -3.82 -2.42
N HIS A 586 18.80 -3.28 -1.64
CA HIS A 586 17.41 -3.75 -1.55
C HIS A 586 16.68 -3.82 -2.89
N PHE A 587 17.08 -2.99 -3.86
CA PHE A 587 16.47 -2.96 -5.20
C PHE A 587 16.65 -4.28 -5.99
N LYS A 588 17.65 -5.10 -5.66
CA LYS A 588 17.84 -6.44 -6.27
C LYS A 588 16.77 -7.44 -5.85
N TRP A 589 16.17 -7.23 -4.69
CA TRP A 589 15.25 -8.15 -4.02
C TRP A 589 13.96 -7.46 -3.61
N LYS A 590 13.48 -6.55 -4.47
CA LYS A 590 12.34 -5.70 -4.21
C LYS A 590 11.08 -6.54 -3.92
N SER A 591 10.82 -7.56 -4.73
CA SER A 591 9.61 -8.38 -4.60
C SER A 591 9.65 -9.24 -3.34
N LEU A 592 10.78 -9.89 -3.07
CA LEU A 592 10.98 -10.66 -1.84
C LEU A 592 10.86 -9.78 -0.60
N ASP A 593 11.53 -8.63 -0.58
CA ASP A 593 11.50 -7.66 0.52
C ASP A 593 10.08 -7.14 0.80
N LYS A 594 9.34 -6.75 -0.27
CA LYS A 594 7.96 -6.26 -0.16
C LYS A 594 7.01 -7.34 0.38
N CYS A 595 7.07 -8.55 -0.16
CA CYS A 595 6.19 -9.66 0.25
C CYS A 595 6.49 -10.08 1.68
N LEU A 596 7.77 -10.18 2.05
CA LEU A 596 8.19 -10.58 3.40
C LEU A 596 7.72 -9.58 4.46
N GLN A 597 7.92 -8.27 4.22
CA GLN A 597 7.41 -7.25 5.13
C GLN A 597 5.88 -7.25 5.23
N SER A 598 5.18 -7.46 4.10
CA SER A 598 3.72 -7.57 4.13
C SER A 598 3.27 -8.76 4.96
N ALA A 599 3.94 -9.90 4.83
CA ALA A 599 3.62 -11.11 5.56
C ALA A 599 3.84 -10.93 7.08
N ILE A 600 4.97 -10.35 7.48
CA ILE A 600 5.29 -10.08 8.89
C ILE A 600 4.29 -9.10 9.49
N MET A 601 4.02 -7.98 8.81
CA MET A 601 3.05 -6.97 9.27
C MET A 601 1.65 -7.57 9.45
N ILE A 602 1.20 -8.43 8.52
CA ILE A 602 -0.09 -9.12 8.66
C ILE A 602 -0.07 -10.05 9.88
N LEU A 603 0.91 -10.95 10.00
CA LEU A 603 0.94 -11.88 11.13
C LEU A 603 1.10 -11.16 12.48
N HIS A 604 1.85 -10.05 12.52
CA HIS A 604 2.04 -9.21 13.70
C HIS A 604 0.72 -8.69 14.30
N THR A 605 -0.29 -8.39 13.47
CA THR A 605 -1.61 -7.96 13.95
C THR A 605 -2.50 -9.13 14.40
N HIS A 606 -2.25 -10.34 13.89
CA HIS A 606 -2.97 -11.56 14.27
C HIS A 606 -2.44 -12.23 15.55
N GLU A 607 -1.24 -11.89 16.01
CA GLU A 607 -0.67 -12.41 17.25
C GLU A 607 -1.12 -11.63 18.49
N ARG A 608 -1.39 -12.35 19.59
CA ARG A 608 -1.71 -11.78 20.92
C ARG A 608 -0.47 -11.40 21.71
N ARG A 609 0.39 -10.57 21.12
CA ARG A 609 1.69 -10.14 21.68
C ARG A 609 1.56 -9.41 23.01
N GLU A 610 0.43 -8.73 23.22
CA GLU A 610 0.05 -8.05 24.47
C GLU A 610 -0.17 -9.00 25.65
N GLU A 611 -0.42 -10.29 25.39
CA GLU A 611 -0.65 -11.32 26.41
C GLU A 611 0.62 -12.11 26.75
N GLU A 612 1.67 -11.96 25.93
CA GLU A 612 2.81 -12.86 25.91
C GLU A 612 4.04 -12.28 26.59
N ASN A 613 4.78 -13.12 27.30
CA ASN A 613 6.05 -12.76 27.92
C ASN A 613 7.18 -13.67 27.45
N ILE A 614 7.88 -13.26 26.39
CA ILE A 614 8.93 -14.07 25.75
C ILE A 614 10.13 -13.17 25.45
N GLU A 615 11.30 -13.59 25.94
CA GLU A 615 12.60 -13.08 25.50
C GLU A 615 13.04 -13.82 24.25
N LEU A 616 13.70 -13.11 23.33
CA LEU A 616 14.17 -13.69 22.07
C LEU A 616 15.67 -13.47 21.89
N TYR A 617 16.31 -14.36 21.15
CA TYR A 617 17.75 -14.35 20.97
C TYR A 617 18.12 -14.55 19.49
N CYS A 618 19.15 -13.85 19.03
CA CYS A 618 19.73 -14.02 17.69
C CYS A 618 21.25 -14.12 17.77
N GLY A 619 21.81 -15.18 17.19
CA GLY A 619 23.26 -15.39 17.12
C GLY A 619 23.88 -14.74 15.89
N LEU A 620 24.84 -13.84 16.08
CA LEU A 620 25.58 -13.19 15.00
C LEU A 620 27.04 -13.65 14.96
N LYS A 621 27.41 -14.37 13.90
CA LYS A 621 28.78 -14.84 13.65
C LYS A 621 29.73 -13.68 13.36
N GLY A 622 30.83 -13.59 14.11
CA GLY A 622 31.93 -12.65 13.84
C GLY A 622 31.59 -11.16 14.04
N VAL A 623 30.43 -10.86 14.64
CA VAL A 623 30.05 -9.51 15.06
C VAL A 623 30.46 -9.30 16.51
N ARG A 624 31.10 -8.17 16.78
CA ARG A 624 31.43 -7.70 18.13
C ARG A 624 31.54 -6.19 18.08
N LEU A 625 30.87 -5.50 18.99
CA LEU A 625 30.95 -4.05 19.12
C LEU A 625 32.15 -3.69 19.99
N LYS A 626 32.88 -2.63 19.64
CA LYS A 626 34.13 -2.27 20.33
C LYS A 626 33.89 -1.51 21.63
N ASN A 627 32.79 -0.77 21.74
CA ASN A 627 32.39 -0.07 22.96
C ASN A 627 30.88 0.23 22.97
N GLU A 628 30.34 0.53 24.15
CA GLU A 628 28.92 0.90 24.32
C GLU A 628 28.56 2.20 23.58
N LYS A 629 29.51 3.11 23.32
CA LYS A 629 29.24 4.38 22.60
C LYS A 629 29.00 4.17 21.10
N GLU A 630 29.35 3.00 20.55
CA GLU A 630 28.96 2.59 19.20
C GLU A 630 27.48 2.20 19.14
N ILE A 631 26.87 1.87 20.28
CA ILE A 631 25.47 1.51 20.37
C ILE A 631 24.63 2.79 20.44
N LYS A 632 24.24 3.30 19.28
CA LYS A 632 23.21 4.33 19.18
C LYS A 632 21.85 3.68 18.99
N ALA A 633 20.79 4.42 19.35
CA ALA A 633 19.45 4.07 18.92
C ALA A 633 19.47 3.79 17.41
N GLY A 634 18.84 2.70 17.00
CA GLY A 634 19.05 2.15 15.67
C GLY A 634 17.78 1.62 15.04
N PHE A 635 17.99 1.14 13.82
CA PHE A 635 16.96 0.55 12.96
C PHE A 635 17.49 -0.78 12.41
N PHE A 636 16.61 -1.62 11.88
CA PHE A 636 17.01 -2.86 11.21
C PHE A 636 17.10 -2.60 9.70
N ILE A 637 18.31 -2.74 9.14
CA ILE A 637 18.52 -2.61 7.68
C ILE A 637 18.01 -3.84 6.92
N SER A 638 17.97 -5.00 7.59
CA SER A 638 17.50 -6.28 7.08
C SER A 638 16.61 -6.96 8.11
N HIS A 639 15.87 -7.97 7.67
CA HIS A 639 15.03 -8.80 8.53
C HIS A 639 15.90 -9.59 9.52
N ILE A 640 15.36 -9.90 10.69
CA ILE A 640 16.11 -10.63 11.73
C ILE A 640 15.33 -11.84 12.20
N SER A 641 15.93 -13.01 12.00
CA SER A 641 15.49 -14.27 12.58
C SER A 641 15.95 -14.38 14.04
N THR A 642 15.02 -14.72 14.93
CA THR A 642 15.24 -14.89 16.36
C THR A 642 14.61 -16.20 16.84
N SER A 643 15.06 -16.67 18.00
CA SER A 643 14.51 -17.86 18.66
C SER A 643 14.30 -17.57 20.14
N ASP A 644 13.29 -18.19 20.74
CA ASP A 644 13.12 -18.19 22.20
C ASP A 644 14.03 -19.23 22.91
N ASP A 645 14.85 -19.96 22.15
CA ASP A 645 15.87 -20.86 22.66
C ASP A 645 17.27 -20.25 22.49
N LEU A 646 17.86 -19.83 23.61
CA LEU A 646 19.22 -19.31 23.66
C LEU A 646 20.26 -20.29 23.08
N GLN A 647 20.03 -21.61 23.10
CA GLN A 647 20.93 -22.58 22.50
C GLN A 647 20.94 -22.48 20.98
N VAL A 648 19.79 -22.25 20.34
CA VAL A 648 19.69 -21.99 18.89
C VAL A 648 20.52 -20.75 18.55
N ALA A 649 20.36 -19.65 19.29
CA ALA A 649 21.19 -18.45 19.09
C ALA A 649 22.70 -18.73 19.30
N LYS A 650 23.09 -19.56 20.27
CA LYS A 650 24.49 -19.96 20.47
C LYS A 650 25.04 -20.76 19.29
N MET A 651 24.24 -21.60 18.65
CA MET A 651 24.64 -22.34 17.44
C MET A 651 24.97 -21.38 16.29
N PHE A 652 24.10 -20.40 16.03
CA PHE A 652 24.31 -19.41 14.96
C PHE A 652 25.46 -18.42 15.23
N ARG A 653 25.73 -18.11 16.51
CA ARG A 653 26.90 -17.33 16.91
C ARG A 653 28.23 -18.02 16.56
N THR A 654 28.26 -19.36 16.47
CA THR A 654 29.47 -20.20 16.29
C THR A 654 30.45 -20.06 17.46
N ASP A 655 31.78 -20.01 17.23
CA ASP A 655 32.79 -19.94 18.29
C ASP A 655 33.00 -18.53 18.84
N GLN A 656 32.89 -17.51 17.97
CA GLN A 656 33.07 -16.10 18.29
C GLN A 656 31.99 -15.24 17.64
N GLY A 657 31.47 -14.27 18.39
CA GLY A 657 30.46 -13.36 17.86
C GLY A 657 29.64 -12.68 18.95
N CYS A 658 28.42 -12.31 18.56
CA CYS A 658 27.48 -11.61 19.40
C CYS A 658 26.18 -12.41 19.53
N ILE A 659 25.52 -12.32 20.68
CA ILE A 659 24.11 -12.71 20.83
C ILE A 659 23.32 -11.43 21.05
N LEU A 660 22.39 -11.15 20.15
CA LEU A 660 21.38 -10.14 20.39
C LEU A 660 20.31 -10.77 21.28
N HIS A 661 20.04 -10.17 22.43
CA HIS A 661 18.96 -10.48 23.34
C HIS A 661 17.88 -9.42 23.12
N PHE A 662 16.66 -9.80 22.78
CA PHE A 662 15.53 -8.92 22.55
C PHE A 662 14.61 -8.95 23.76
N HIS A 663 14.50 -7.81 24.43
CA HIS A 663 13.54 -7.62 25.51
C HIS A 663 12.10 -7.76 24.99
N SER A 664 11.18 -8.23 25.82
CA SER A 664 9.75 -8.41 25.45
C SER A 664 9.09 -7.15 24.89
N SER A 665 9.53 -5.96 25.31
CA SER A 665 9.09 -4.66 24.76
C SER A 665 9.28 -4.54 23.24
N MET A 666 10.31 -5.18 22.68
CA MET A 666 10.60 -5.14 21.24
C MET A 666 9.50 -5.79 20.42
N ARG A 667 9.01 -6.94 20.89
CA ARG A 667 7.93 -7.69 20.25
C ARG A 667 6.58 -7.04 20.45
N ARG A 668 6.39 -6.32 21.56
CA ARG A 668 5.16 -5.60 21.89
C ARG A 668 5.03 -4.25 21.17
N ALA A 669 6.12 -3.68 20.68
CA ALA A 669 6.09 -2.41 19.95
C ALA A 669 5.25 -2.52 18.66
N ASN A 670 4.43 -1.51 18.37
CA ASN A 670 3.51 -1.48 17.23
C ASN A 670 4.17 -1.15 15.88
N LEU A 671 5.38 -0.61 15.88
CA LEU A 671 6.11 -0.25 14.65
C LEU A 671 7.44 -1.00 14.52
N ILE A 672 7.62 -2.02 15.35
CA ILE A 672 8.70 -2.99 15.23
C ILE A 672 8.01 -4.33 14.94
N ASP A 673 7.62 -4.50 13.68
CA ASP A 673 6.82 -5.66 13.27
C ASP A 673 7.61 -6.95 13.47
N SER A 674 6.94 -7.94 14.04
CA SER A 674 7.50 -9.27 14.30
C SER A 674 6.41 -10.33 14.31
N CYS A 675 6.73 -11.55 13.88
CA CYS A 675 5.80 -12.67 13.92
C CYS A 675 6.49 -14.03 14.11
N ASP A 676 5.78 -15.00 14.68
CA ASP A 676 6.12 -16.42 14.70
C ASP A 676 5.84 -17.03 13.33
N VAL A 677 6.91 -17.54 12.73
CA VAL A 677 6.89 -18.20 11.42
C VAL A 677 7.26 -19.67 11.53
N SER A 678 7.35 -20.23 12.74
CA SER A 678 7.74 -21.63 12.99
C SER A 678 6.83 -22.66 12.33
N TRP A 679 5.58 -22.29 12.02
CA TRP A 679 4.63 -23.14 11.28
C TRP A 679 4.84 -23.11 9.76
N ILE A 680 5.57 -22.12 9.23
CA ILE A 680 5.99 -22.04 7.82
C ILE A 680 7.43 -22.52 7.65
N SER A 681 8.30 -22.18 8.61
CA SER A 681 9.73 -22.51 8.58
C SER A 681 9.92 -24.02 8.54
N PRO A 682 10.80 -24.55 7.67
CA PRO A 682 11.09 -25.99 7.65
C PRO A 682 11.83 -26.44 8.92
N TYR A 683 12.46 -25.52 9.65
CA TYR A 683 13.26 -25.79 10.85
C TYR A 683 12.44 -25.62 12.13
N LYS A 684 11.43 -26.48 12.32
CA LYS A 684 10.47 -26.38 13.45
C LYS A 684 11.15 -26.33 14.83
N HIS A 685 12.32 -26.94 14.98
CA HIS A 685 13.08 -26.96 16.23
C HIS A 685 13.73 -25.60 16.58
N GLU A 686 13.92 -24.71 15.62
CA GLU A 686 14.50 -23.38 15.85
C GLU A 686 13.48 -22.41 16.46
N ARG A 687 12.18 -22.71 16.35
CA ARG A 687 11.07 -21.84 16.78
C ARG A 687 11.26 -20.40 16.32
N GLU A 688 11.39 -20.25 15.01
CA GLU A 688 11.78 -19.01 14.38
C GLU A 688 10.71 -17.91 14.52
N ILE A 689 11.10 -16.80 15.13
CA ILE A 689 10.34 -15.56 15.23
C ILE A 689 11.09 -14.49 14.43
N LEU A 690 10.40 -13.92 13.44
CA LEU A 690 10.98 -13.04 12.45
C LEU A 690 10.61 -11.59 12.75
N PHE A 691 11.61 -10.72 12.87
CA PHE A 691 11.44 -9.27 12.87
C PHE A 691 11.56 -8.71 11.46
N ALA A 692 10.65 -7.81 11.10
CA ALA A 692 10.73 -7.05 9.87
C ALA A 692 11.94 -6.11 9.91
N ARG A 693 12.52 -5.85 8.74
CA ARG A 693 13.38 -4.67 8.62
C ARG A 693 12.54 -3.42 8.91
N THR A 694 13.17 -2.37 9.44
CA THR A 694 12.49 -1.09 9.69
C THR A 694 11.86 -0.56 8.41
N ARG A 695 10.71 0.13 8.52
CA ARG A 695 10.13 0.95 7.45
C ARG A 695 10.16 2.43 7.83
N THR A 696 10.40 3.31 6.86
CA THR A 696 10.19 4.75 7.10
C THR A 696 8.75 5.14 6.80
N GLU A 697 8.03 5.60 7.82
CA GLU A 697 6.70 6.14 7.67
C GLU A 697 6.77 7.54 7.06
N PHE A 698 6.26 7.66 5.84
CA PHE A 698 6.29 8.88 5.05
C PHE A 698 5.68 10.11 5.73
N ASN A 699 4.76 9.90 6.67
CA ASN A 699 4.07 10.95 7.42
C ASN A 699 4.81 11.37 8.71
N PHE A 700 5.88 10.68 9.09
CA PHE A 700 6.60 10.94 10.33
C PHE A 700 7.82 11.83 10.08
N ASP A 701 8.03 12.79 10.98
CA ASP A 701 9.30 13.50 11.04
C ASP A 701 10.39 12.59 11.64
N GLU A 702 11.64 13.02 11.56
CA GLU A 702 12.78 12.25 12.07
C GLU A 702 12.67 11.99 13.58
N LYS A 703 12.09 12.92 14.34
CA LYS A 703 11.90 12.77 15.78
C LYS A 703 10.92 11.64 16.09
N LYS A 704 9.76 11.62 15.44
CA LYS A 704 8.76 10.54 15.59
C LYS A 704 9.30 9.18 15.19
N HIS A 705 10.13 9.10 14.15
CA HIS A 705 10.78 7.84 13.79
C HIS A 705 11.68 7.32 14.91
N LYS A 706 12.50 8.20 15.51
CA LYS A 706 13.41 7.84 16.61
C LYS A 706 12.66 7.43 17.87
N GLU A 707 11.53 8.06 18.17
CA GLU A 707 10.74 7.77 19.36
C GLU A 707 9.92 6.48 19.21
N LEU A 708 9.27 6.26 18.06
CA LEU A 708 8.29 5.20 17.89
C LEU A 708 8.87 3.89 17.33
N ILE A 709 9.90 3.97 16.47
CA ILE A 709 10.35 2.84 15.63
C ILE A 709 11.75 2.35 16.03
N ALA A 710 12.54 3.18 16.71
CA ALA A 710 13.91 2.81 17.05
C ALA A 710 13.98 1.82 18.22
N TRP A 711 15.06 1.04 18.21
CA TRP A 711 15.50 0.27 19.37
C TRP A 711 16.73 0.94 19.98
N ASN A 712 16.93 0.76 21.28
CA ASN A 712 18.20 1.00 21.96
C ASN A 712 18.93 -0.32 22.15
N ALA A 713 20.24 -0.27 22.37
CA ALA A 713 20.95 -1.44 22.87
C ALA A 713 21.87 -1.10 24.04
N LYS A 714 22.25 -2.14 24.79
CA LYS A 714 23.27 -2.08 25.83
C LYS A 714 24.05 -3.39 25.87
N ILE A 715 25.31 -3.35 26.27
CA ILE A 715 26.07 -4.57 26.51
C ILE A 715 25.57 -5.15 27.84
N GLU A 716 24.96 -6.33 27.80
CA GLU A 716 24.45 -7.02 28.98
C GLU A 716 25.54 -7.85 29.65
N SER A 717 26.34 -8.54 28.85
CA SER A 717 27.52 -9.26 29.32
C SER A 717 28.54 -9.41 28.21
N GLU A 718 29.82 -9.54 28.57
CA GLU A 718 30.90 -9.74 27.61
C GLU A 718 31.98 -10.64 28.19
N ASP A 719 32.37 -11.66 27.41
CA ASP A 719 33.52 -12.51 27.69
C ASP A 719 34.47 -12.54 26.46
N LYS A 720 35.56 -13.32 26.56
CA LYS A 720 36.57 -13.42 25.49
C LYS A 720 36.02 -13.90 24.14
N LYS A 721 34.90 -14.61 24.11
CA LYS A 721 34.32 -15.28 22.94
C LYS A 721 32.97 -14.67 22.51
N THR A 722 32.19 -14.14 23.44
CA THR A 722 30.81 -13.69 23.20
C THR A 722 30.59 -12.32 23.79
N GLN A 723 29.80 -11.51 23.09
CA GLN A 723 29.17 -10.30 23.63
C GLN A 723 27.66 -10.51 23.56
N MET A 724 26.96 -10.29 24.67
CA MET A 724 25.50 -10.31 24.71
C MET A 724 25.01 -8.87 24.74
N ILE A 725 24.15 -8.52 23.79
CA ILE A 725 23.64 -7.16 23.61
C ILE A 725 22.13 -7.20 23.81
N LEU A 726 21.63 -6.51 24.83
CA LEU A 726 20.20 -6.37 25.05
C LEU A 726 19.65 -5.25 24.16
N LEU A 727 18.61 -5.55 23.40
CA LEU A 727 17.82 -4.65 22.57
C LEU A 727 16.48 -4.37 23.25
N THR A 728 16.15 -3.08 23.36
CA THR A 728 14.92 -2.58 24.00
C THR A 728 14.23 -1.56 23.10
N TRP A 729 12.91 -1.44 23.21
CA TRP A 729 12.18 -0.43 22.44
C TRP A 729 12.49 0.97 22.97
N ALA A 730 12.81 1.93 22.09
CA ALA A 730 13.24 3.25 22.51
C ALA A 730 12.20 3.98 23.37
N MET A 731 10.90 3.84 23.08
CA MET A 731 9.83 4.44 23.88
C MET A 731 9.72 3.83 25.28
N HIS A 732 9.95 2.52 25.40
CA HIS A 732 9.98 1.86 26.71
C HIS A 732 11.08 2.47 27.58
N ASP A 733 12.29 2.60 27.02
CA ASP A 733 13.44 3.14 27.76
C ASP A 733 13.31 4.62 28.09
N GLN A 734 12.60 5.39 27.25
CA GLN A 734 12.35 6.80 27.51
C GLN A 734 11.67 7.03 28.86
N PHE A 735 10.78 6.13 29.28
CA PHE A 735 9.95 6.31 30.47
C PHE A 735 10.23 5.31 31.60
N ILE A 736 11.00 4.25 31.37
CA ILE A 736 11.24 3.18 32.38
C ILE A 736 11.67 3.72 33.75
N GLN A 737 12.61 4.67 33.79
CA GLN A 737 13.12 5.19 35.06
C GLN A 737 12.04 5.98 35.83
N GLN A 738 11.23 6.77 35.13
CA GLN A 738 10.13 7.53 35.73
C GLN A 738 9.02 6.58 36.19
N THR A 739 8.67 5.60 35.35
CA THR A 739 7.69 4.55 35.67
C THR A 739 8.07 3.83 36.97
N VAL A 740 9.33 3.39 37.09
CA VAL A 740 9.84 2.71 38.29
C VAL A 740 9.84 3.63 39.51
N ASN A 741 10.24 4.89 39.36
CA ASN A 741 10.26 5.85 40.47
C ASN A 741 8.85 6.15 40.99
N ILE A 742 7.88 6.36 40.10
CA ILE A 742 6.47 6.57 40.48
C ILE A 742 5.93 5.29 41.13
N SER A 743 6.18 4.12 40.56
CA SER A 743 5.77 2.84 41.16
C SER A 743 6.26 2.70 42.60
N LYS A 744 7.51 3.08 42.90
CA LYS A 744 8.05 3.09 44.27
C LYS A 744 7.30 4.04 45.22
N ILE A 745 6.93 5.24 44.78
CA ILE A 745 6.13 6.19 45.58
C ILE A 745 4.80 5.54 46.02
N TRP A 746 4.24 4.70 45.16
CA TRP A 746 2.98 3.98 45.40
C TRP A 746 3.18 2.56 45.95
N ASN A 747 4.35 2.22 46.52
CA ASN A 747 4.66 0.89 47.05
C ASN A 747 4.37 -0.26 46.07
N HIS A 748 4.61 -0.03 44.77
CA HIS A 748 4.34 -0.98 43.70
C HIS A 748 2.88 -1.44 43.58
N SER A 749 1.91 -0.69 44.14
CA SER A 749 0.49 -1.07 44.11
C SER A 749 -0.23 -0.73 42.80
N ILE A 750 0.47 -0.09 41.85
CA ILE A 750 -0.07 0.37 40.58
C ILE A 750 0.72 -0.31 39.46
N ASP A 751 -0.02 -0.87 38.51
CA ASP A 751 0.48 -1.53 37.31
C ASP A 751 1.43 -0.60 36.52
N LEU A 752 2.58 -1.13 36.10
CA LEU A 752 3.62 -0.34 35.42
C LEU A 752 3.17 0.14 34.04
N ASN A 753 2.37 -0.64 33.32
CA ASN A 753 1.83 -0.24 32.02
C ASN A 753 0.84 0.93 32.17
N LEU A 754 0.05 0.95 33.24
CA LEU A 754 -0.80 2.10 33.56
C LEU A 754 0.02 3.37 33.85
N ILE A 755 1.09 3.28 34.63
CA ILE A 755 1.96 4.43 34.90
C ILE A 755 2.63 4.92 33.61
N HIS A 756 3.17 4.00 32.81
CA HIS A 756 3.80 4.29 31.54
C HIS A 756 2.84 4.98 30.56
N MET A 757 1.60 4.50 30.48
CA MET A 757 0.55 5.12 29.67
C MET A 757 0.32 6.58 30.04
N ILE A 758 0.18 6.87 31.33
CA ILE A 758 -0.09 8.23 31.81
C ILE A 758 1.15 9.11 31.57
N LEU A 759 2.36 8.59 31.79
CA LEU A 759 3.60 9.30 31.45
C LEU A 759 3.68 9.64 29.96
N PHE A 760 3.36 8.68 29.09
CA PHE A 760 3.33 8.90 27.65
C PHE A 760 2.37 10.04 27.27
N ASN A 761 1.14 10.01 27.78
CA ASN A 761 0.12 11.03 27.51
C ASN A 761 0.45 12.40 28.12
N THR A 762 1.17 12.43 29.24
CA THR A 762 1.63 13.67 29.90
C THR A 762 3.00 14.15 29.40
N GLN A 763 3.52 13.54 28.34
CA GLN A 763 4.84 13.86 27.75
C GLN A 763 5.99 13.77 28.79
N GLY A 764 5.89 12.82 29.72
CA GLY A 764 6.88 12.57 30.77
C GLY A 764 6.75 13.47 32.00
N ASN A 765 5.67 14.25 32.14
CA ASN A 765 5.46 15.09 33.32
C ASN A 765 5.08 14.22 34.54
N VAL A 766 6.03 14.07 35.45
CA VAL A 766 5.90 13.24 36.66
C VAL A 766 4.85 13.79 37.62
N ASP A 767 4.77 15.10 37.81
CA ASP A 767 3.83 15.72 38.75
C ASP A 767 2.37 15.54 38.29
N LEU A 768 2.11 15.80 37.00
CA LEU A 768 0.80 15.56 36.39
C LEU A 768 0.42 14.07 36.45
N THR A 769 1.39 13.17 36.28
CA THR A 769 1.16 11.73 36.38
C THR A 769 0.77 11.33 37.80
N ILE A 770 1.50 11.80 38.82
CA ILE A 770 1.19 11.52 40.23
C ILE A 770 -0.19 12.08 40.59
N GLN A 771 -0.51 13.29 40.15
CA GLN A 771 -1.83 13.91 40.36
C GLN A 771 -2.94 13.08 39.73
N CYS A 772 -2.76 12.64 38.47
CA CYS A 772 -3.73 11.80 37.77
C CYS A 772 -3.96 10.46 38.48
N LEU A 773 -2.87 9.80 38.91
CA LEU A 773 -2.94 8.54 39.66
C LEU A 773 -3.64 8.69 41.01
N ALA A 774 -3.42 9.81 41.71
CA ALA A 774 -4.09 10.10 42.98
C ALA A 774 -5.60 10.26 42.79
N THR A 775 -6.02 11.09 41.83
CA THR A 775 -7.44 11.27 41.48
C THR A 775 -8.08 9.96 41.05
N PHE A 776 -7.41 9.17 40.22
CA PHE A 776 -7.90 7.85 39.80
C PHE A 776 -8.04 6.89 40.97
N LYS A 777 -7.09 6.88 41.92
CA LYS A 777 -7.17 6.00 43.10
C LYS A 777 -8.36 6.34 43.98
N GLU A 778 -8.61 7.62 44.26
CA GLU A 778 -9.79 8.06 45.02
C GLU A 778 -11.09 7.65 44.32
N TRP A 779 -11.17 7.89 43.01
CA TRP A 779 -12.31 7.48 42.21
C TRP A 779 -12.53 5.96 42.23
N ARG A 780 -11.46 5.18 42.10
CA ARG A 780 -11.47 3.71 42.09
C ARG A 780 -12.00 3.08 43.39
N MET A 781 -11.82 3.76 44.53
CA MET A 781 -12.26 3.25 45.85
C MET A 781 -13.77 3.32 46.06
N GLN A 782 -14.51 4.03 45.21
CA GLN A 782 -15.97 4.11 45.31
C GLN A 782 -16.61 2.79 44.83
N PRO A 783 -17.46 2.11 45.64
CA PRO A 783 -18.01 0.79 45.31
C PRO A 783 -18.75 0.72 43.98
N ASN A 784 -19.48 1.80 43.62
CA ASN A 784 -20.24 1.89 42.37
C ASN A 784 -19.34 1.78 41.14
N ASN A 785 -18.11 2.32 41.19
CA ASN A 785 -17.20 2.32 40.05
C ASN A 785 -16.62 0.92 39.80
N LYS A 786 -16.32 0.18 40.87
CA LYS A 786 -15.88 -1.22 40.74
C LYS A 786 -16.98 -2.09 40.14
N LYS A 787 -18.24 -1.91 40.57
CA LYS A 787 -19.39 -2.62 40.00
C LYS A 787 -19.55 -2.30 38.50
N LYS A 788 -19.44 -1.01 38.11
CA LYS A 788 -19.47 -0.60 36.69
C LYS A 788 -18.42 -1.35 35.86
N TYR A 789 -17.21 -1.52 36.38
CA TYR A 789 -16.17 -2.26 35.66
C TYR A 789 -16.51 -3.74 35.49
N GLU A 790 -16.94 -4.43 36.56
CA GLU A 790 -17.28 -5.86 36.48
C GLU A 790 -18.43 -6.13 35.50
N GLU A 791 -19.37 -5.20 35.33
CA GLU A 791 -20.47 -5.31 34.37
C GLU A 791 -20.00 -5.30 32.90
N ILE A 792 -18.94 -4.54 32.57
CA ILE A 792 -18.45 -4.38 31.18
C ILE A 792 -17.10 -5.06 30.92
N LYS A 793 -16.52 -5.72 31.93
CA LYS A 793 -15.19 -6.34 31.87
C LYS A 793 -15.02 -7.32 30.72
N ASN A 794 -16.05 -8.13 30.45
CA ASN A 794 -15.99 -9.13 29.38
C ASN A 794 -15.91 -8.47 27.99
N GLU A 795 -16.55 -7.32 27.79
CA GLU A 795 -16.49 -6.59 26.52
C GLU A 795 -15.07 -6.11 26.21
N PHE A 796 -14.32 -5.67 27.22
CA PHE A 796 -12.89 -5.35 27.06
C PHE A 796 -12.08 -6.59 26.66
N LEU A 797 -12.29 -7.72 27.33
CA LEU A 797 -11.53 -8.95 27.09
C LEU A 797 -11.81 -9.53 25.70
N GLU A 798 -13.07 -9.51 25.25
CA GLU A 798 -13.45 -9.93 23.89
C GLU A 798 -12.78 -9.07 22.81
N ARG A 799 -12.35 -7.85 23.15
CA ARG A 799 -11.64 -6.92 22.27
C ARG A 799 -10.15 -6.79 22.61
N ARG A 800 -9.52 -7.88 23.07
CA ARG A 800 -8.07 -7.99 23.33
C ARG A 800 -7.51 -7.05 24.40
N CYS A 801 -8.36 -6.36 25.17
CA CYS A 801 -7.90 -5.46 26.22
C CYS A 801 -7.62 -6.26 27.49
N CYS A 802 -6.48 -6.93 27.56
CA CYS A 802 -6.16 -7.89 28.62
C CYS A 802 -5.75 -7.24 29.96
N ASN A 803 -5.37 -5.95 29.98
CA ASN A 803 -4.93 -5.27 31.20
C ASN A 803 -6.09 -4.60 31.96
N HIS A 804 -6.50 -5.22 33.07
CA HIS A 804 -7.61 -4.74 33.89
C HIS A 804 -7.39 -3.35 34.51
N HIS A 805 -6.15 -2.98 34.84
CA HIS A 805 -5.85 -1.68 35.44
C HIS A 805 -6.04 -0.54 34.43
N ILE A 806 -5.60 -0.77 33.19
CA ILE A 806 -5.79 0.17 32.08
C ILE A 806 -7.26 0.28 31.69
N ASN A 807 -7.96 -0.86 31.58
CA ASN A 807 -9.39 -0.86 31.25
C ASN A 807 -10.19 -0.05 32.29
N PHE A 808 -9.90 -0.26 33.57
CA PHE A 808 -10.58 0.48 34.63
C PHE A 808 -10.21 1.96 34.64
N PHE A 809 -8.96 2.30 34.32
CA PHE A 809 -8.54 3.69 34.14
C PHE A 809 -9.28 4.37 32.99
N PHE A 810 -9.49 3.71 31.85
CA PHE A 810 -10.20 4.35 30.75
C PHE A 810 -11.69 4.59 31.03
N ILE A 811 -12.31 3.81 31.91
CA ILE A 811 -13.68 4.12 32.41
C ILE A 811 -13.68 5.41 33.23
N PHE A 812 -12.62 5.68 33.97
CA PHE A 812 -12.43 6.94 34.67
C PHE A 812 -12.18 8.08 33.69
N PHE A 813 -11.29 7.86 32.71
CA PHE A 813 -10.81 8.88 31.78
C PHE A 813 -11.80 9.24 30.67
N GLU A 814 -12.77 8.37 30.37
CA GLU A 814 -13.85 8.60 29.39
C GLU A 814 -14.56 9.96 29.57
N LYS A 815 -14.67 10.46 30.82
CA LYS A 815 -15.27 11.77 31.11
C LYS A 815 -14.46 12.95 30.60
N GLU A 816 -13.14 12.79 30.51
CA GLU A 816 -12.21 13.84 30.07
C GLU A 816 -12.07 13.86 28.54
N VAL A 817 -12.40 12.75 27.87
CA VAL A 817 -12.31 12.60 26.41
C VAL A 817 -13.65 12.08 25.88
N PRO A 818 -14.70 12.93 25.84
CA PRO A 818 -16.06 12.49 25.46
C PRO A 818 -16.15 12.02 24.01
N GLU A 819 -15.13 12.28 23.19
CA GLU A 819 -15.04 11.81 21.82
C GLU A 819 -14.82 10.29 21.72
N TYR A 820 -14.25 9.64 22.73
CA TYR A 820 -13.88 8.21 22.70
C TYR A 820 -14.53 7.44 23.84
N THR A 821 -14.97 6.22 23.56
CA THR A 821 -15.41 5.31 24.61
C THR A 821 -14.21 4.75 25.36
N SER A 822 -14.43 4.29 26.60
CA SER A 822 -13.37 3.65 27.39
C SER A 822 -12.76 2.43 26.68
N ILE A 823 -13.55 1.71 25.89
CA ILE A 823 -13.13 0.50 25.17
C ILE A 823 -12.28 0.89 23.94
N GLU A 824 -12.69 1.90 23.17
CA GLU A 824 -11.90 2.39 22.03
C GLU A 824 -10.50 2.83 22.48
N LEU A 825 -10.40 3.55 23.60
CA LEU A 825 -9.13 3.98 24.17
C LEU A 825 -8.28 2.79 24.65
N ALA A 826 -8.88 1.81 25.30
CA ALA A 826 -8.17 0.61 25.75
C ALA A 826 -7.62 -0.21 24.58
N ILE A 827 -8.37 -0.35 23.50
CA ILE A 827 -7.92 -1.05 22.28
C ILE A 827 -6.74 -0.31 21.67
N LEU A 828 -6.88 1.00 21.46
CA LEU A 828 -5.82 1.85 20.92
C LEU A 828 -4.54 1.72 21.75
N PHE A 829 -4.64 1.78 23.07
CA PHE A 829 -3.46 1.67 23.92
C PHE A 829 -2.86 0.26 23.93
N THR A 830 -3.69 -0.77 24.07
CA THR A 830 -3.23 -2.16 24.20
C THR A 830 -2.56 -2.63 22.92
N LEU A 831 -3.15 -2.36 21.76
CA LEU A 831 -2.61 -2.81 20.47
C LEU A 831 -1.49 -1.91 19.94
N LEU A 832 -1.56 -0.59 20.13
CA LEU A 832 -0.53 0.33 19.61
C LEU A 832 0.69 0.48 20.52
N ASN A 833 0.58 0.25 21.83
CA ASN A 833 1.73 0.32 22.73
C ASN A 833 2.14 -1.04 23.29
N GLY A 834 1.33 -2.09 23.07
CA GLY A 834 1.66 -3.48 23.35
C GLY A 834 1.87 -3.85 24.82
N LEU A 835 1.62 -2.94 25.75
CA LEU A 835 1.86 -3.12 27.19
C LEU A 835 3.33 -3.48 27.49
N PRO A 836 4.29 -2.54 27.35
CA PRO A 836 5.71 -2.89 27.25
C PRO A 836 6.36 -3.43 28.53
N PHE A 837 5.68 -3.39 29.69
CA PHE A 837 6.16 -3.93 30.97
C PHE A 837 5.59 -5.31 31.27
N GLU A 838 6.42 -6.19 31.83
CA GLU A 838 6.03 -7.56 32.18
C GLU A 838 5.40 -7.66 33.57
N LYS A 839 4.53 -8.66 33.78
CA LYS A 839 4.03 -9.00 35.13
C LYS A 839 5.16 -9.44 36.08
N PHE A 840 6.26 -10.00 35.57
CA PHE A 840 7.40 -10.45 36.39
C PHE A 840 8.32 -9.31 36.85
N GLU A 841 8.41 -8.21 36.11
CA GLU A 841 9.09 -7.00 36.58
C GLU A 841 8.43 -6.38 37.82
N GLU A 842 7.18 -6.76 38.11
CA GLU A 842 6.46 -6.40 39.35
C GLU A 842 6.84 -7.30 40.53
N SER A 843 7.22 -8.57 40.30
CA SER A 843 7.47 -9.57 41.36
C SER A 843 8.94 -9.65 41.80
N GLU A 844 9.92 -9.63 40.90
CA GLU A 844 11.36 -9.61 41.29
C GLU A 844 11.77 -8.34 42.07
N ARG A 845 10.96 -7.28 41.97
CA ARG A 845 11.18 -6.02 42.68
C ARG A 845 10.60 -6.01 44.10
N THR A 846 9.80 -7.01 44.47
CA THR A 846 9.40 -7.26 45.86
C THR A 846 10.36 -8.20 46.60
N THR A 847 11.11 -9.06 45.90
CA THR A 847 12.09 -9.99 46.50
C THR A 847 13.48 -9.40 46.74
N ASN A 848 13.86 -8.31 46.07
CA ASN A 848 15.06 -7.53 46.43
C ASN A 848 14.92 -6.70 47.74
N LYS A 849 13.87 -6.97 48.53
CA LYS A 849 13.73 -6.58 49.94
C LYS A 849 13.47 -7.82 50.81
N LYS A 850 14.42 -8.76 50.86
CA LYS A 850 14.67 -9.58 52.05
C LYS A 850 16.15 -9.86 52.21
#